data_AF-A0A2V9QDU6-F1
#
_entry.id   AF-A0A2V9QDU6-F1
#
_cell.length_a   1.000
_cell.length_b   1.000
_cell.length_c   1.000
_cell.angle_alpha   90.00
_cell.angle_beta   90.00
_cell.angle_gamma   90.00
#
_symmetry.space_group_name_H-M   'P 1'
#
loop_
_entity.id
_entity.type
_entity.pdbx_description
1 polymer ?
#
loop_
_entity_poly.entity_id
_entity_poly.type
_entity_poly.pdbx_seq_one_letter_code
_entity_poly.pdbx_strand_id
1 'polypeptide(L)'
;LVDNQLDLYAGDTWKVRPRVTLTYGLHWLRDTGRSNSDLPAIPALNSLGPGLGAKVRQPNLNFAPQVGVSWDASSSGKTIVRAGAGLFYDVSAFQNAMLDRPLRLSQGTFLSTPAACVGGAPGEIQWPNAGAAGTSIASGAGIVNANGTVSPTWCGESIGLAGPQAIALQQAYQAATAAAAGTNASYIGNAGSFAGLYGNGLSLLSPNYQTPRTTQFNIGIQHELWPGMVLTLDYVRDVTTRTLLGVDVNQGGSASTFNVANAMSDRDAAQSANGCLTGPGQVSCMVAKLGPAGALAAYGNAGIGGPAQVTGGAPCPSCAFPGIRPALGVNVMQFPVGRSVYGGELFGLKQQITNFSRGVQRASFEFSYAHSKNVGQAEDEMLGNLATDYANPDRFTGPTGLDRTHQLSIGAHFDLQKSFQLSFIAHLLSPLSATPRFQQTSGGAEVLVTDWNGDGSTGDIVEGGNVGAYMRNTTPSGLQSFISNYNSSVANGSNPQTPAGQQLVTAGVFSLQELALMGGVQQPLAAAVPDPAGMGWFKTFDIRLGWVHRFGERVEIVPSVALFNAFNFANFDLPGNTQNGTLNFGAASLSPWATGLQPQNTIGGTSVGGVTGRLNRASLQSGMSAAGTPRSIEWGLKISF
;
A
#
# COMPACT_ATOMS: atom_id res chain seq x y z
N LEU A 1 16.60 -20.70 2.92
CA LEU A 1 15.18 -20.99 2.62
C LEU A 1 15.18 -21.70 1.29
N VAL A 2 14.55 -22.88 1.16
CA VAL A 2 14.34 -23.54 -0.13
C VAL A 2 12.85 -23.57 -0.36
N ASP A 3 12.43 -22.99 -1.49
CA ASP A 3 11.06 -23.06 -1.97
C ASP A 3 10.93 -24.30 -2.85
N ASN A 4 9.99 -25.20 -2.53
CA ASN A 4 9.66 -26.33 -3.39
C ASN A 4 8.18 -26.30 -3.71
N GLN A 5 7.88 -26.23 -5.00
CA GLN A 5 6.55 -26.32 -5.56
C GLN A 5 6.35 -27.69 -6.21
N LEU A 6 5.33 -28.44 -5.76
CA LEU A 6 4.87 -29.66 -6.40
C LEU A 6 3.46 -29.46 -6.93
N ASP A 7 3.26 -29.86 -8.17
CA ASP A 7 2.02 -29.66 -8.91
C ASP A 7 1.59 -30.99 -9.53
N LEU A 8 0.29 -31.32 -9.38
CA LEU A 8 -0.34 -32.42 -10.08
C LEU A 8 -1.56 -31.90 -10.81
N TYR A 9 -1.67 -32.23 -12.09
CA TYR A 9 -2.80 -31.83 -12.93
C TYR A 9 -3.44 -33.07 -13.55
N ALA A 10 -4.76 -33.14 -13.49
CA ALA A 10 -5.56 -34.09 -14.25
C ALA A 10 -6.72 -33.32 -14.90
N GLY A 11 -6.92 -33.52 -16.19
CA GLY A 11 -8.00 -32.87 -16.91
C GLY A 11 -8.34 -33.60 -18.20
N ASP A 12 -9.49 -33.27 -18.75
CA ASP A 12 -10.01 -33.85 -19.98
C ASP A 12 -10.77 -32.80 -20.80
N THR A 13 -10.87 -33.06 -22.09
CA THR A 13 -11.64 -32.25 -23.03
C THR A 13 -12.59 -33.13 -23.81
N TRP A 14 -13.89 -32.92 -23.56
CA TRP A 14 -14.95 -33.74 -24.12
C TRP A 14 -15.82 -32.96 -25.10
N LYS A 15 -15.93 -33.48 -26.33
CA LYS A 15 -16.88 -33.00 -27.33
C LYS A 15 -18.29 -33.54 -27.05
N VAL A 16 -18.97 -32.95 -26.06
CA VAL A 16 -20.30 -33.37 -25.59
C VAL A 16 -21.35 -33.34 -26.72
N ARG A 17 -21.21 -32.39 -27.66
CA ARG A 17 -21.99 -32.31 -28.91
C ARG A 17 -21.06 -31.90 -30.06
N PRO A 18 -21.43 -32.10 -31.34
CA PRO A 18 -20.59 -31.71 -32.48
C PRO A 18 -20.09 -30.26 -32.48
N ARG A 19 -20.79 -29.38 -31.77
CA ARG A 19 -20.52 -27.93 -31.66
C ARG A 19 -20.20 -27.46 -30.25
N VAL A 20 -20.20 -28.35 -29.26
CA VAL A 20 -19.99 -28.00 -27.85
C VAL A 20 -18.86 -28.85 -27.29
N THR A 21 -17.81 -28.18 -26.85
CA THR A 21 -16.66 -28.79 -26.19
C THR A 21 -16.63 -28.31 -24.74
N LEU A 22 -16.65 -29.27 -23.82
CA LEU A 22 -16.45 -29.06 -22.39
C LEU A 22 -15.00 -29.42 -22.06
N THR A 23 -14.31 -28.55 -21.34
CA THR A 23 -13.00 -28.83 -20.75
C THR A 23 -13.15 -28.76 -19.24
N TYR A 24 -12.56 -29.70 -18.53
CA TYR A 24 -12.58 -29.71 -17.06
C TYR A 24 -11.27 -30.29 -16.55
N GLY A 25 -10.85 -29.83 -15.38
CA GLY A 25 -9.62 -30.29 -14.78
C GLY A 25 -9.57 -29.99 -13.29
N LEU A 26 -8.69 -30.69 -12.62
CA LEU A 26 -8.33 -30.49 -11.24
C LEU A 26 -6.82 -30.35 -11.18
N HIS A 27 -6.40 -29.22 -10.63
CA HIS A 27 -5.01 -29.00 -10.27
C HIS A 27 -4.85 -29.18 -8.76
N TRP A 28 -3.76 -29.77 -8.31
CA TRP A 28 -3.35 -29.79 -6.91
C TRP A 28 -1.96 -29.17 -6.82
N LEU A 29 -1.85 -28.15 -5.97
CA LEU A 29 -0.61 -27.45 -5.69
C LEU A 29 -0.18 -27.74 -4.26
N ARG A 30 1.13 -27.95 -4.07
CA ARG A 30 1.76 -27.94 -2.76
C ARG A 30 3.07 -27.15 -2.84
N ASP A 31 3.03 -25.95 -2.27
CA ASP A 31 4.16 -25.05 -2.18
C ASP A 31 4.70 -25.03 -0.73
N THR A 32 5.97 -25.38 -0.53
CA THR A 32 6.64 -25.40 0.77
C THR A 32 7.72 -24.33 0.86
N GLY A 33 7.91 -23.76 2.06
CA GLY A 33 8.92 -22.72 2.29
C GLY A 33 8.36 -21.29 2.26
N ARG A 34 7.09 -21.11 1.90
CA ARG A 34 6.39 -19.80 1.86
C ARG A 34 5.68 -19.38 3.14
N SER A 35 5.70 -20.21 4.18
CA SER A 35 4.96 -19.96 5.42
C SER A 35 5.78 -20.09 6.70
N ASN A 36 7.10 -20.34 6.60
CA ASN A 36 7.97 -20.71 7.73
C ASN A 36 7.39 -21.79 8.65
N SER A 37 6.58 -22.67 8.08
CA SER A 37 6.00 -23.84 8.75
C SER A 37 7.03 -24.91 9.12
N ASP A 38 8.32 -24.69 8.85
CA ASP A 38 9.42 -25.48 9.37
C ASP A 38 9.80 -25.09 10.80
N LEU A 39 9.51 -23.86 11.22
CA LEU A 39 9.90 -23.31 12.51
C LEU A 39 9.02 -23.83 13.67
N PRO A 40 9.56 -23.88 14.89
CA PRO A 40 8.80 -24.30 16.06
C PRO A 40 7.71 -23.29 16.46
N ALA A 41 6.80 -23.75 17.33
CA ALA A 41 5.85 -22.88 18.02
C ALA A 41 6.59 -21.89 18.95
N ILE A 42 5.97 -20.74 19.21
CA ILE A 42 6.45 -19.71 20.13
C ILE A 42 5.39 -19.50 21.22
N PRO A 43 5.35 -20.34 22.28
CA PRO A 43 4.28 -20.31 23.28
C PRO A 43 4.09 -18.97 23.96
N ALA A 44 5.13 -18.13 24.03
CA ALA A 44 5.07 -16.77 24.58
C ALA A 44 3.97 -15.92 23.94
N LEU A 45 3.66 -16.11 22.65
CA LEU A 45 2.61 -15.35 21.97
C LEU A 45 1.18 -15.77 22.38
N ASN A 46 0.99 -16.91 23.04
CA ASN A 46 -0.34 -17.34 23.48
C ASN A 46 -0.91 -16.46 24.60
N SER A 47 -0.11 -15.60 25.23
CA SER A 47 -0.64 -14.59 26.15
C SER A 47 -1.51 -13.54 25.45
N LEU A 48 -1.28 -13.28 24.16
CA LEU A 48 -2.03 -12.31 23.35
C LEU A 48 -3.38 -12.89 22.88
N GLY A 49 -3.46 -14.20 22.73
CA GLY A 49 -4.66 -14.88 22.27
C GLY A 49 -4.40 -16.38 22.14
N PRO A 50 -5.41 -17.23 22.44
CA PRO A 50 -5.27 -18.67 22.29
C PRO A 50 -4.83 -19.06 20.87
N GLY A 51 -3.73 -19.82 20.78
CA GLY A 51 -3.25 -20.37 19.52
C GLY A 51 -2.35 -19.46 18.69
N LEU A 52 -2.14 -18.20 19.07
CA LEU A 52 -1.26 -17.26 18.34
C LEU A 52 0.22 -17.65 18.38
N GLY A 53 0.63 -18.41 19.41
CA GLY A 53 1.97 -18.99 19.52
C GLY A 53 2.13 -20.33 18.82
N ALA A 54 1.09 -20.87 18.18
CA ALA A 54 1.18 -22.14 17.50
C ALA A 54 2.14 -22.08 16.29
N LYS A 55 2.59 -23.26 15.86
CA LYS A 55 3.36 -23.43 14.64
C LYS A 55 2.53 -22.97 13.42
N VAL A 56 3.15 -22.25 12.49
CA VAL A 56 2.45 -21.81 11.26
C VAL A 56 2.03 -23.02 10.43
N ARG A 57 0.76 -23.04 10.04
CA ARG A 57 0.19 -24.11 9.22
C ARG A 57 0.81 -24.11 7.82
N GLN A 58 1.27 -25.28 7.38
CA GLN A 58 1.61 -25.55 5.98
C GLN A 58 0.36 -25.98 5.21
N PRO A 59 -0.12 -25.21 4.21
CA PRO A 59 -1.17 -25.68 3.32
C PRO A 59 -0.63 -26.82 2.45
N ASN A 60 -1.25 -27.99 2.52
CA ASN A 60 -0.86 -29.18 1.75
C ASN A 60 -1.96 -29.66 0.79
N LEU A 61 -3.14 -29.03 0.81
CA LEU A 61 -4.36 -29.50 0.13
C LEU A 61 -4.97 -28.40 -0.76
N ASN A 62 -4.12 -27.69 -1.50
CA ASN A 62 -4.58 -26.62 -2.39
C ASN A 62 -5.11 -27.22 -3.71
N PHE A 63 -6.37 -27.65 -3.70
CA PHE A 63 -7.08 -28.16 -4.87
C PHE A 63 -7.77 -27.04 -5.65
N ALA A 64 -7.43 -26.93 -6.93
CA ALA A 64 -7.80 -25.87 -7.86
C ALA A 64 -8.62 -26.46 -9.02
N PRO A 65 -9.94 -26.68 -8.85
CA PRO A 65 -10.81 -27.14 -9.92
C PRO A 65 -11.00 -26.07 -10.99
N GLN A 66 -11.14 -26.51 -12.24
CA GLN A 66 -11.31 -25.66 -13.42
C GLN A 66 -12.34 -26.30 -14.36
N VAL A 67 -13.19 -25.47 -14.96
CA VAL A 67 -14.17 -25.88 -15.96
C VAL A 67 -14.31 -24.80 -17.02
N GLY A 68 -14.48 -25.22 -18.28
CA GLY A 68 -14.67 -24.33 -19.41
C GLY A 68 -15.57 -24.97 -20.46
N VAL A 69 -16.33 -24.14 -21.16
CA VAL A 69 -17.16 -24.56 -22.29
C VAL A 69 -16.87 -23.66 -23.48
N SER A 70 -16.80 -24.26 -24.66
CA SER A 70 -16.78 -23.56 -25.93
C SER A 70 -17.88 -24.09 -26.82
N TRP A 71 -18.59 -23.17 -27.47
CA TRP A 71 -19.74 -23.47 -28.30
C TRP A 71 -19.67 -22.70 -29.62
N ASP A 72 -19.68 -23.43 -30.73
CA ASP A 72 -19.93 -22.86 -32.05
C ASP A 72 -21.43 -22.62 -32.22
N ALA A 73 -21.84 -21.36 -31.98
CA ALA A 73 -23.22 -20.91 -32.04
C ALA A 73 -23.71 -20.75 -33.49
N SER A 74 -22.82 -20.50 -34.46
CA SER A 74 -23.19 -20.32 -35.87
C SER A 74 -23.17 -21.61 -36.68
N SER A 75 -22.64 -22.70 -36.14
CA SER A 75 -22.35 -23.98 -36.85
C SER A 75 -21.35 -23.88 -38.00
N SER A 76 -20.78 -22.70 -38.21
CA SER A 76 -19.85 -22.37 -39.28
C SER A 76 -18.48 -21.96 -38.75
N GLY A 77 -18.28 -22.01 -37.43
CA GLY A 77 -17.08 -21.51 -36.76
C GLY A 77 -16.97 -19.98 -36.69
N LYS A 78 -17.93 -19.24 -37.25
CA LYS A 78 -17.92 -17.77 -37.29
C LYS A 78 -18.38 -17.11 -36.00
N THR A 79 -19.21 -17.79 -35.21
CA THR A 79 -19.64 -17.30 -33.89
C THR A 79 -19.30 -18.32 -32.83
N ILE A 80 -18.40 -17.97 -31.92
CA ILE A 80 -17.95 -18.84 -30.84
C ILE A 80 -18.27 -18.16 -29.52
N VAL A 81 -19.02 -18.85 -28.66
CA VAL A 81 -19.23 -18.46 -27.27
C VAL A 81 -18.28 -19.29 -26.41
N ARG A 82 -17.59 -18.64 -25.46
CA ARG A 82 -16.72 -19.29 -24.49
C ARG A 82 -17.11 -18.85 -23.10
N ALA A 83 -17.08 -19.76 -22.14
CA ALA A 83 -17.22 -19.43 -20.73
C ALA A 83 -16.34 -20.36 -19.91
N GLY A 84 -15.86 -19.89 -18.78
CA GLY A 84 -14.99 -20.66 -17.91
C GLY A 84 -15.00 -20.15 -16.49
N ALA A 85 -14.68 -21.05 -15.57
CA ALA A 85 -14.48 -20.75 -14.16
C ALA A 85 -13.36 -21.63 -13.60
N GLY A 86 -12.57 -21.07 -12.69
CA GLY A 86 -11.51 -21.83 -12.03
C GLY A 86 -11.10 -21.21 -10.71
N LEU A 87 -10.65 -22.07 -9.79
CA LEU A 87 -9.94 -21.65 -8.59
C LEU A 87 -8.44 -21.74 -8.86
N PHE A 88 -7.72 -20.69 -8.52
CA PHE A 88 -6.27 -20.60 -8.66
C PHE A 88 -5.68 -20.22 -7.31
N TYR A 89 -4.55 -20.82 -6.96
CA TYR A 89 -3.81 -20.42 -5.77
C TYR A 89 -2.70 -19.49 -6.20
N ASP A 90 -2.57 -18.39 -5.47
CA ASP A 90 -1.50 -17.43 -5.66
C ASP A 90 -0.37 -17.76 -4.68
N VAL A 91 0.86 -17.50 -5.10
CA VAL A 91 2.03 -17.65 -4.26
C VAL A 91 2.18 -16.39 -3.44
N SER A 92 1.98 -16.47 -2.12
CA SER A 92 2.28 -15.32 -1.25
C SER A 92 3.72 -14.87 -1.51
N ALA A 93 3.92 -13.55 -1.64
CA ALA A 93 5.24 -12.99 -1.91
C ALA A 93 6.28 -13.63 -0.98
N PHE A 94 7.35 -14.16 -1.55
CA PHE A 94 8.43 -14.82 -0.80
C PHE A 94 8.96 -13.90 0.33
N GLN A 95 8.90 -12.60 0.09
CA GLN A 95 9.19 -11.54 1.04
C GLN A 95 8.43 -11.68 2.37
N ASN A 96 7.16 -12.09 2.39
CA ASN A 96 6.40 -12.25 3.64
C ASN A 96 7.04 -13.33 4.54
N ALA A 97 7.45 -14.46 3.96
CA ALA A 97 8.20 -15.49 4.69
C ALA A 97 9.61 -14.99 5.10
N MET A 98 10.27 -14.20 4.26
CA MET A 98 11.55 -13.59 4.63
C MET A 98 11.44 -12.60 5.79
N LEU A 99 10.31 -11.91 5.94
CA LEU A 99 10.06 -10.95 7.02
C LEU A 99 9.48 -11.60 8.28
N ASP A 100 8.80 -12.74 8.19
CA ASP A 100 8.33 -13.47 9.37
C ASP A 100 9.47 -14.24 10.05
N ARG A 101 10.37 -14.85 9.27
CA ARG A 101 11.43 -15.74 9.78
C ARG A 101 12.35 -15.09 10.82
N PRO A 102 12.84 -13.85 10.64
CA PRO A 102 13.69 -13.18 11.62
C PRO A 102 13.02 -12.98 12.97
N LEU A 103 11.69 -12.82 13.04
CA LEU A 103 11.01 -12.73 14.34
C LEU A 103 10.92 -14.07 15.08
N ARG A 104 11.06 -15.18 14.36
CA ARG A 104 10.83 -16.53 14.89
C ARG A 104 12.09 -17.31 15.23
N LEU A 105 13.26 -16.83 14.85
CA LEU A 105 14.54 -17.49 15.11
C LEU A 105 15.28 -16.80 16.24
N SER A 106 15.63 -17.52 17.31
CA SER A 106 16.40 -16.97 18.44
C SER A 106 17.86 -16.70 18.12
N GLN A 107 18.38 -17.25 17.02
CA GLN A 107 19.78 -17.15 16.63
C GLN A 107 19.92 -16.87 15.12
N GLY A 108 20.93 -16.07 14.76
CA GLY A 108 21.28 -15.74 13.38
C GLY A 108 21.35 -14.24 13.10
N THR A 109 22.04 -13.88 12.01
CA THR A 109 22.05 -12.52 11.49
C THR A 109 21.00 -12.40 10.40
N PHE A 110 20.04 -11.50 10.58
CA PHE A 110 18.91 -11.34 9.67
C PHE A 110 18.83 -9.92 9.12
N LEU A 111 18.09 -9.76 8.03
CA LEU A 111 17.68 -8.43 7.59
C LEU A 111 16.70 -7.87 8.63
N SER A 112 17.07 -6.78 9.28
CA SER A 112 16.26 -6.05 10.26
C SER A 112 16.10 -4.62 9.79
N THR A 113 14.86 -4.15 9.70
CA THR A 113 14.49 -2.82 9.21
C THR A 113 13.60 -2.11 10.24
N PRO A 114 14.11 -1.85 11.46
CA PRO A 114 13.31 -1.26 12.53
C PRO A 114 12.87 0.16 12.15
N ALA A 115 11.63 0.52 12.49
CA ALA A 115 11.12 1.86 12.29
C ALA A 115 11.82 2.84 13.25
N ALA A 116 12.60 3.78 12.71
CA ALA A 116 13.31 4.77 13.50
C ALA A 116 12.36 5.85 14.04
N CYS A 117 11.43 6.34 13.22
CA CYS A 117 10.45 7.35 13.62
C CYS A 117 9.03 6.89 13.28
N VAL A 118 8.09 7.11 14.20
CA VAL A 118 6.68 6.76 14.04
C VAL A 118 5.81 7.96 14.41
N GLY A 119 4.99 8.44 13.47
CA GLY A 119 4.15 9.64 13.69
C GLY A 119 4.94 10.90 14.05
N GLY A 120 6.24 10.95 13.72
CA GLY A 120 7.16 12.02 14.12
C GLY A 120 7.83 11.82 15.49
N ALA A 121 7.44 10.81 16.27
CA ALA A 121 8.07 10.45 17.54
C ALA A 121 9.22 9.43 17.36
N PRO A 122 10.21 9.41 18.27
CA PRO A 122 11.28 8.43 18.22
C PRO A 122 10.78 7.02 18.56
N GLY A 123 11.02 6.08 17.65
CA GLY A 123 10.77 4.66 17.87
C GLY A 123 11.90 4.01 18.66
N GLU A 124 11.57 2.96 19.40
CA GLU A 124 12.54 2.22 20.18
C GLU A 124 13.11 1.03 19.41
N ILE A 125 14.36 1.12 18.97
CA ILE A 125 15.01 0.08 18.16
C ILE A 125 15.58 -1.02 19.05
N GLN A 126 15.21 -2.28 18.81
CA GLN A 126 15.89 -3.42 19.43
C GLN A 126 17.35 -3.46 18.99
N TRP A 127 18.26 -3.27 19.95
CA TRP A 127 19.66 -3.01 19.67
C TRP A 127 20.57 -4.08 20.30
N PRO A 128 21.43 -4.75 19.50
CA PRO A 128 22.36 -5.72 20.05
C PRO A 128 23.39 -5.07 20.98
N ASN A 129 23.36 -5.43 22.27
CA ASN A 129 24.31 -4.95 23.29
C ASN A 129 24.46 -3.42 23.34
N ALA A 130 23.34 -2.70 23.46
CA ALA A 130 23.31 -1.23 23.40
C ALA A 130 24.18 -0.51 24.46
N GLY A 131 24.52 -1.20 25.56
CA GLY A 131 25.24 -0.61 26.70
C GLY A 131 24.29 -0.13 27.79
N ALA A 132 24.78 0.76 28.66
CA ALA A 132 23.99 1.30 29.77
C ALA A 132 22.98 2.36 29.29
N ALA A 133 21.84 2.48 29.97
CA ALA A 133 20.85 3.53 29.69
C ALA A 133 21.48 4.93 29.74
N GLY A 134 21.02 5.81 28.84
CA GLY A 134 21.57 7.17 28.67
C GLY A 134 22.86 7.24 27.83
N THR A 135 23.44 6.09 27.44
CA THR A 135 24.60 6.08 26.54
C THR A 135 24.23 6.66 25.19
N SER A 136 25.10 7.54 24.67
CA SER A 136 24.97 8.11 23.34
C SER A 136 25.52 7.17 22.27
N ILE A 137 24.77 6.96 21.20
CA ILE A 137 25.16 6.17 20.02
C ILE A 137 25.40 7.11 18.83
N ALA A 138 26.45 6.81 18.06
CA ALA A 138 26.78 7.53 16.82
C ALA A 138 26.80 9.07 17.00
N SER A 139 27.58 9.54 17.98
CA SER A 139 27.75 10.98 18.27
C SER A 139 26.44 11.71 18.58
N GLY A 140 25.51 11.07 19.26
CA GLY A 140 24.24 11.67 19.68
C GLY A 140 23.06 11.39 18.77
N ALA A 141 23.23 10.64 17.67
CA ALA A 141 22.13 10.29 16.77
C ALA A 141 21.11 9.32 17.39
N GLY A 142 21.49 8.58 18.45
CA GLY A 142 20.59 7.77 19.25
C GLY A 142 20.98 7.73 20.72
N ILE A 143 20.02 7.38 21.58
CA ILE A 143 20.18 7.25 23.03
C ILE A 143 19.67 5.87 23.46
N VAL A 144 20.42 5.20 24.34
CA VAL A 144 20.02 3.92 24.94
C VAL A 144 18.95 4.14 26.01
N ASN A 145 17.82 3.44 25.89
CA ASN A 145 16.71 3.48 26.84
C ASN A 145 16.94 2.51 28.02
N ALA A 146 16.16 2.67 29.09
CA ALA A 146 16.24 1.84 30.28
C ALA A 146 15.94 0.35 30.02
N ASN A 147 15.13 0.05 28.99
CA ASN A 147 14.80 -1.30 28.57
C ASN A 147 15.81 -1.89 27.55
N GLY A 148 16.92 -1.20 27.27
CA GLY A 148 17.98 -1.66 26.38
C GLY A 148 17.74 -1.42 24.89
N THR A 149 16.62 -0.80 24.51
CA THR A 149 16.40 -0.31 23.13
C THR A 149 17.18 0.98 22.88
N VAL A 150 17.25 1.42 21.62
CA VAL A 150 17.86 2.71 21.24
C VAL A 150 16.83 3.57 20.51
N SER A 151 16.61 4.78 21.01
CA SER A 151 15.74 5.77 20.39
C SER A 151 16.53 6.80 19.60
N PRO A 152 16.11 7.17 18.37
CA PRO A 152 16.69 8.29 17.65
C PRO A 152 16.43 9.62 18.35
N THR A 153 17.29 10.60 18.13
CA THR A 153 17.19 11.95 18.72
C THR A 153 16.71 13.02 17.74
N TRP A 154 16.34 12.61 16.52
CA TRP A 154 16.09 13.49 15.38
C TRP A 154 14.71 13.31 14.74
N CYS A 155 13.86 12.47 15.32
CA CYS A 155 12.49 12.31 14.85
C CYS A 155 11.71 13.61 15.08
N GLY A 156 10.96 14.04 14.05
CA GLY A 156 10.25 15.32 14.03
C GLY A 156 11.06 16.48 13.44
N GLU A 157 12.35 16.30 13.19
CA GLU A 157 13.21 17.30 12.56
C GLU A 157 13.05 17.35 11.02
N SER A 158 13.54 18.44 10.43
CA SER A 158 13.63 18.53 8.96
C SER A 158 14.60 17.51 8.38
N ILE A 159 14.33 17.02 7.16
CA ILE A 159 15.14 15.99 6.50
C ILE A 159 16.62 16.36 6.35
N GLY A 160 16.93 17.66 6.23
CA GLY A 160 18.31 18.15 6.14
C GLY A 160 19.12 17.94 7.42
N LEU A 161 18.46 18.00 8.59
CA LEU A 161 19.08 17.75 9.90
C LEU A 161 19.05 16.25 10.24
N ALA A 162 17.90 15.61 10.00
CA ALA A 162 17.68 14.20 10.30
C ALA A 162 18.54 13.26 9.43
N GLY A 163 18.73 13.57 8.15
CA GLY A 163 19.37 12.68 7.17
C GLY A 163 20.77 12.18 7.58
N PRO A 164 21.72 13.07 7.91
CA PRO A 164 23.04 12.67 8.38
C PRO A 164 23.01 11.82 9.66
N GLN A 165 22.14 12.16 10.62
CA GLN A 165 22.01 11.41 11.88
C GLN A 165 21.38 10.03 11.66
N ALA A 166 20.39 9.93 10.76
CA ALA A 166 19.79 8.66 10.35
C ALA A 166 20.82 7.71 9.72
N ILE A 167 21.67 8.23 8.82
CA ILE A 167 22.75 7.45 8.19
C ILE A 167 23.76 6.99 9.26
N ALA A 168 24.15 7.87 10.18
CA ALA A 168 25.11 7.53 11.23
C ALA A 168 24.56 6.44 12.18
N LEU A 169 23.29 6.55 12.58
CA LEU A 169 22.62 5.56 13.42
C LEU A 169 22.47 4.22 12.70
N GLN A 170 22.12 4.23 11.40
CA GLN A 170 22.05 3.03 10.56
C GLN A 170 23.39 2.29 10.50
N GLN A 171 24.50 3.02 10.27
CA GLN A 171 25.84 2.44 10.22
C GLN A 171 26.24 1.83 11.57
N ALA A 172 25.93 2.51 12.69
CA ALA A 172 26.18 1.98 14.03
C ALA A 172 25.36 0.71 14.32
N TYR A 173 24.10 0.66 13.86
CA TYR A 173 23.25 -0.52 14.00
C TYR A 173 23.78 -1.72 13.21
N GLN A 174 24.23 -1.49 11.98
CA GLN A 174 24.85 -2.52 11.14
C GLN A 174 26.13 -3.07 11.79
N ALA A 175 26.97 -2.20 12.36
CA ALA A 175 28.19 -2.62 13.07
C ALA A 175 27.88 -3.42 14.34
N ALA A 176 26.90 -2.97 15.15
CA ALA A 176 26.48 -3.68 16.36
C ALA A 176 25.91 -5.08 16.04
N THR A 177 25.10 -5.17 14.98
CA THR A 177 24.53 -6.44 14.52
C THR A 177 25.61 -7.40 14.01
N ALA A 178 26.60 -6.89 13.26
CA ALA A 178 27.74 -7.70 12.82
C ALA A 178 28.58 -8.23 13.99
N ALA A 179 28.75 -7.43 15.05
CA ALA A 179 29.49 -7.82 16.25
C ALA A 179 28.74 -8.82 17.14
N ALA A 180 27.41 -8.77 17.17
CA ALA A 180 26.56 -9.67 17.96
C ALA A 180 26.26 -11.01 17.27
N ALA A 181 27.08 -11.42 16.30
CA ALA A 181 26.86 -12.58 15.44
C ALA A 181 26.39 -13.81 16.24
N GLY A 182 25.21 -14.31 15.88
CA GLY A 182 24.61 -15.48 16.50
C GLY A 182 23.38 -15.19 17.34
N THR A 183 23.29 -14.07 18.09
CA THR A 183 22.10 -13.77 18.91
C THR A 183 21.15 -12.82 18.21
N ASN A 184 19.87 -13.19 18.14
CA ASN A 184 18.85 -12.33 17.54
C ASN A 184 18.06 -11.54 18.61
N ALA A 185 18.32 -10.24 18.70
CA ALA A 185 17.61 -9.34 19.60
C ALA A 185 16.12 -9.16 19.23
N SER A 186 15.77 -9.33 17.95
CA SER A 186 14.40 -9.18 17.43
C SER A 186 13.55 -10.44 17.54
N TYR A 187 14.08 -11.53 18.13
CA TYR A 187 13.30 -12.75 18.32
C TYR A 187 12.10 -12.48 19.24
N ILE A 188 10.88 -12.71 18.75
CA ILE A 188 9.64 -12.33 19.43
C ILE A 188 9.39 -13.12 20.73
N GLY A 189 10.13 -14.21 20.96
CA GLY A 189 10.10 -14.93 22.23
C GLY A 189 10.96 -14.30 23.33
N ASN A 190 11.80 -13.31 23.02
CA ASN A 190 12.53 -12.55 24.02
C ASN A 190 11.57 -11.61 24.78
N ALA A 191 11.85 -11.37 26.05
CA ALA A 191 11.16 -10.33 26.80
C ALA A 191 11.49 -8.96 26.19
N GLY A 192 10.49 -8.11 26.01
CA GLY A 192 10.69 -6.77 25.46
C GLY A 192 10.64 -6.68 23.93
N SER A 193 10.71 -7.81 23.21
CA SER A 193 10.62 -7.83 21.74
C SER A 193 9.17 -7.67 21.26
N PHE A 194 9.01 -7.02 20.12
CA PHE A 194 7.72 -6.65 19.55
C PHE A 194 7.74 -6.78 18.02
N ALA A 195 6.57 -6.86 17.40
CA ALA A 195 6.42 -6.95 15.94
C ALA A 195 5.75 -5.67 15.44
N GLY A 196 6.58 -4.69 15.06
CA GLY A 196 6.20 -3.29 14.81
C GLY A 196 5.44 -3.00 13.52
N LEU A 197 5.01 -1.74 13.39
CA LEU A 197 3.86 -1.31 12.60
C LEU A 197 4.12 -0.61 11.27
N TYR A 198 5.33 -0.19 10.89
CA TYR A 198 5.46 0.73 9.75
C TYR A 198 6.46 0.29 8.68
N GLY A 199 5.95 0.10 7.46
CA GLY A 199 6.63 0.47 6.23
C GLY A 199 7.72 -0.45 5.67
N ASN A 200 7.73 -1.74 6.05
CA ASN A 200 8.55 -2.87 5.53
C ASN A 200 9.53 -3.46 6.54
N GLY A 201 9.01 -4.24 7.49
CA GLY A 201 9.73 -5.45 7.89
C GLY A 201 9.82 -5.71 9.36
N LEU A 202 8.77 -6.32 9.90
CA LEU A 202 8.78 -7.71 10.39
C LEU A 202 7.36 -7.93 10.96
N SER A 203 6.53 -8.73 10.29
CA SER A 203 5.21 -9.13 10.79
C SER A 203 5.17 -10.65 10.91
N LEU A 204 4.44 -11.15 11.89
CA LEU A 204 4.31 -12.60 12.06
C LEU A 204 3.24 -13.15 11.14
N LEU A 205 3.52 -14.22 10.41
CA LEU A 205 2.46 -15.01 9.77
C LEU A 205 1.58 -15.62 10.86
N SER A 206 0.27 -15.43 10.75
CA SER A 206 -0.66 -16.04 11.69
C SER A 206 -0.56 -17.58 11.61
N PRO A 207 -0.65 -18.30 12.75
CA PRO A 207 -0.62 -19.76 12.73
C PRO A 207 -1.70 -20.41 11.85
N ASN A 208 -2.80 -19.69 11.59
CA ASN A 208 -3.89 -20.13 10.73
C ASN A 208 -3.67 -19.85 9.22
N TYR A 209 -2.43 -19.54 8.80
CA TYR A 209 -2.07 -19.23 7.41
C TYR A 209 -2.79 -20.11 6.38
N GLN A 210 -3.34 -19.47 5.35
CA GLN A 210 -3.89 -20.13 4.16
C GLN A 210 -3.25 -19.49 2.94
N THR A 211 -2.97 -20.30 1.93
CA THR A 211 -2.49 -19.79 0.64
C THR A 211 -3.55 -18.85 0.05
N PRO A 212 -3.19 -17.62 -0.35
CA PRO A 212 -4.08 -16.73 -1.10
C PRO A 212 -4.62 -17.43 -2.34
N ARG A 213 -5.86 -17.11 -2.72
CA ARG A 213 -6.52 -17.80 -3.83
C ARG A 213 -7.47 -16.89 -4.57
N THR A 214 -7.57 -17.09 -5.88
CA THR A 214 -8.41 -16.32 -6.79
C THR A 214 -9.38 -17.24 -7.49
N THR A 215 -10.67 -16.94 -7.38
CA THR A 215 -11.68 -17.56 -8.24
C THR A 215 -11.88 -16.68 -9.45
N GLN A 216 -11.55 -17.18 -10.63
CA GLN A 216 -11.69 -16.46 -11.89
C GLN A 216 -12.91 -16.99 -12.65
N PHE A 217 -13.64 -16.08 -13.27
CA PHE A 217 -14.78 -16.36 -14.13
C PHE A 217 -14.64 -15.57 -15.42
N ASN A 218 -14.97 -16.19 -16.55
CA ASN A 218 -15.11 -15.48 -17.80
C ASN A 218 -16.30 -15.99 -18.60
N ILE A 219 -16.85 -15.08 -19.41
CA ILE A 219 -17.81 -15.40 -20.47
C ILE A 219 -17.60 -14.43 -21.61
N GLY A 220 -17.65 -14.91 -22.83
CA GLY A 220 -17.43 -14.07 -23.99
C GLY A 220 -17.93 -14.66 -25.28
N ILE A 221 -18.09 -13.77 -26.25
CA ILE A 221 -18.51 -14.09 -27.61
C ILE A 221 -17.51 -13.51 -28.59
N GLN A 222 -17.09 -14.34 -29.53
CA GLN A 222 -16.31 -13.94 -30.68
C GLN A 222 -17.16 -14.12 -31.93
N HIS A 223 -17.17 -13.11 -32.80
CA HIS A 223 -17.91 -13.16 -34.05
C HIS A 223 -17.08 -12.59 -35.21
N GLU A 224 -16.96 -13.36 -36.29
CA GLU A 224 -16.45 -12.87 -37.57
C GLU A 224 -17.57 -12.08 -38.28
N LEU A 225 -17.44 -10.76 -38.32
CA LEU A 225 -18.43 -9.85 -38.92
C LEU A 225 -18.36 -9.90 -40.45
N TRP A 226 -17.14 -10.00 -41.01
CA TRP A 226 -16.84 -10.23 -42.42
C TRP A 226 -15.40 -10.74 -42.55
N PRO A 227 -14.96 -11.22 -43.74
CA PRO A 227 -13.63 -11.79 -43.90
C PRO A 227 -12.51 -10.90 -43.37
N GLY A 228 -11.75 -11.44 -42.42
CA GLY A 228 -10.64 -10.75 -41.78
C GLY A 228 -11.02 -9.81 -40.63
N MET A 229 -12.33 -9.59 -40.33
CA MET A 229 -12.77 -8.79 -39.19
C MET A 229 -13.44 -9.61 -38.09
N VAL A 230 -12.88 -9.52 -36.88
CA VAL A 230 -13.35 -10.27 -35.71
C VAL A 230 -13.65 -9.31 -34.58
N LEU A 231 -14.87 -9.38 -34.07
CA LEU A 231 -15.33 -8.72 -32.86
C LEU A 231 -15.26 -9.72 -31.70
N THR A 232 -14.78 -9.27 -30.54
CA THR A 232 -14.90 -9.98 -29.26
C THR A 232 -15.54 -9.09 -28.21
N LEU A 233 -16.45 -9.69 -27.44
CA LEU A 233 -17.06 -9.09 -26.26
C LEU A 233 -16.92 -10.10 -25.13
N ASP A 234 -16.16 -9.77 -24.10
CA ASP A 234 -15.86 -10.66 -23.00
C ASP A 234 -16.13 -9.96 -21.66
N TYR A 235 -16.52 -10.73 -20.66
CA TYR A 235 -16.58 -10.31 -19.27
C TYR A 235 -15.66 -11.21 -18.47
N VAL A 236 -14.81 -10.60 -17.65
CA VAL A 236 -13.92 -11.28 -16.72
C VAL A 236 -14.19 -10.81 -15.30
N ARG A 237 -14.11 -11.74 -14.35
CA ARG A 237 -14.25 -11.45 -12.93
C ARG A 237 -13.31 -12.31 -12.10
N ASP A 238 -12.49 -11.65 -11.30
CA ASP A 238 -11.55 -12.31 -10.41
C ASP A 238 -11.90 -11.92 -8.97
N VAL A 239 -12.07 -12.93 -8.12
CA VAL A 239 -12.33 -12.74 -6.69
C VAL A 239 -11.19 -13.38 -5.92
N THR A 240 -10.26 -12.55 -5.47
CA THR A 240 -9.14 -12.96 -4.64
C THR A 240 -9.58 -12.96 -3.18
N THR A 241 -9.24 -14.02 -2.45
CA THR A 241 -9.53 -14.18 -1.02
C THR A 241 -8.29 -14.71 -0.32
N ARG A 242 -8.24 -14.54 1.00
CA ARG A 242 -7.14 -15.01 1.84
C ARG A 242 -5.82 -14.27 1.54
N THR A 243 -5.89 -13.07 0.97
CA THR A 243 -4.72 -12.18 0.99
C THR A 243 -4.39 -11.83 2.44
N LEU A 244 -3.12 -11.54 2.69
CA LEU A 244 -2.63 -11.31 4.04
C LEU A 244 -2.86 -9.85 4.44
N LEU A 245 -3.56 -9.64 5.55
CA LEU A 245 -3.67 -8.34 6.21
C LEU A 245 -3.08 -8.42 7.61
N GLY A 246 -2.15 -7.51 7.90
CA GLY A 246 -1.51 -7.31 9.19
C GLY A 246 -2.48 -6.64 10.16
N VAL A 247 -2.63 -7.23 11.35
CA VAL A 247 -3.45 -6.70 12.43
C VAL A 247 -2.61 -6.71 13.71
N ASP A 248 -2.61 -5.60 14.46
CA ASP A 248 -2.04 -5.60 15.81
C ASP A 248 -2.95 -6.39 16.75
N VAL A 249 -2.54 -7.62 17.08
CA VAL A 249 -3.32 -8.50 17.97
C VAL A 249 -3.26 -8.06 19.44
N ASN A 250 -2.31 -7.20 19.81
CA ASN A 250 -2.26 -6.64 21.17
C ASN A 250 -3.09 -5.36 21.31
N GLN A 251 -3.58 -4.80 20.20
CA GLN A 251 -4.41 -3.58 20.16
C GLN A 251 -3.75 -2.39 20.88
N GLY A 252 -2.44 -2.22 20.71
CA GLY A 252 -1.72 -1.10 21.30
C GLY A 252 -2.21 0.22 20.73
N GLY A 253 -2.66 1.14 21.59
CA GLY A 253 -3.26 2.41 21.18
C GLY A 253 -4.77 2.38 21.04
N SER A 254 -5.41 1.21 20.99
CA SER A 254 -6.87 1.14 20.89
C SER A 254 -7.53 1.74 22.13
N ALA A 255 -8.59 2.52 21.91
CA ALA A 255 -9.42 3.11 22.96
C ALA A 255 -9.99 2.05 23.92
N SER A 256 -10.15 0.81 23.47
CA SER A 256 -10.61 -0.33 24.30
C SER A 256 -9.61 -0.77 25.36
N THR A 257 -8.34 -0.38 25.23
CA THR A 257 -7.25 -0.77 26.13
C THR A 257 -6.90 0.31 27.16
N PHE A 258 -7.74 1.34 27.28
CA PHE A 258 -7.50 2.49 28.13
C PHE A 258 -7.23 2.12 29.60
N ASN A 259 -6.20 2.75 30.18
CA ASN A 259 -5.85 2.65 31.59
C ASN A 259 -5.81 4.04 32.24
N VAL A 260 -6.74 4.29 33.16
CA VAL A 260 -6.88 5.59 33.84
C VAL A 260 -5.68 5.95 34.72
N ALA A 261 -5.10 4.98 35.44
CA ALA A 261 -4.01 5.24 36.37
C ALA A 261 -2.75 5.68 35.60
N ASN A 262 -2.46 4.99 34.51
CA ASN A 262 -1.40 5.34 33.57
C ASN A 262 -1.64 6.74 32.99
N ALA A 263 -2.83 7.00 32.43
CA ALA A 263 -3.14 8.28 31.83
C ALA A 263 -3.00 9.47 32.81
N MET A 264 -3.42 9.30 34.07
CA MET A 264 -3.22 10.33 35.10
C MET A 264 -1.73 10.51 35.44
N SER A 265 -0.98 9.42 35.55
CA SER A 265 0.47 9.45 35.80
C SER A 265 1.21 10.15 34.66
N ASP A 266 0.92 9.80 33.41
CA ASP A 266 1.55 10.37 32.21
C ASP A 266 1.24 11.86 32.09
N ARG A 267 -0.01 12.26 32.35
CA ARG A 267 -0.41 13.67 32.44
C ARG A 267 0.44 14.41 33.48
N ASP A 268 0.48 13.90 34.69
CA ASP A 268 1.15 14.56 35.81
C ASP A 268 2.68 14.60 35.58
N ALA A 269 3.25 13.55 34.98
CA ALA A 269 4.65 13.49 34.59
C ALA A 269 4.99 14.56 33.54
N ALA A 270 4.16 14.69 32.48
CA ALA A 270 4.34 15.73 31.46
C ALA A 270 4.28 17.15 32.08
N GLN A 271 3.31 17.38 32.96
CA GLN A 271 3.13 18.67 33.64
C GLN A 271 4.32 19.01 34.53
N SER A 272 4.75 18.07 35.37
CA SER A 272 5.90 18.25 36.26
C SER A 272 7.20 18.48 35.46
N ALA A 273 7.43 17.71 34.39
CA ALA A 273 8.61 17.85 33.54
C ALA A 273 8.73 19.23 32.88
N ASN A 274 7.59 19.91 32.68
CA ASN A 274 7.53 21.24 32.08
C ASN A 274 7.27 22.35 33.12
N GLY A 275 7.34 22.04 34.42
CA GLY A 275 7.19 23.02 35.49
C GLY A 275 5.79 23.60 35.62
N CYS A 276 4.76 22.80 35.35
CA CYS A 276 3.37 23.06 35.67
C CYS A 276 2.97 22.28 36.94
N LEU A 277 1.89 22.71 37.61
CA LEU A 277 1.30 21.90 38.67
C LEU A 277 0.77 20.59 38.09
N THR A 278 0.79 19.52 38.89
CA THR A 278 0.20 18.23 38.51
C THR A 278 -1.30 18.24 38.77
N GLY A 279 -2.06 17.54 37.92
CA GLY A 279 -3.50 17.39 38.07
C GLY A 279 -4.31 17.90 36.87
N PRO A 280 -5.65 17.74 36.93
CA PRO A 280 -6.54 18.30 35.92
C PRO A 280 -6.52 19.84 35.94
N GLY A 281 -6.87 20.48 34.83
CA GLY A 281 -6.95 21.94 34.70
C GLY A 281 -5.62 22.63 34.35
N GLN A 282 -4.56 21.87 34.04
CA GLN A 282 -3.20 22.40 33.86
C GLN A 282 -2.75 22.45 32.39
N VAL A 283 -3.60 22.06 31.44
CA VAL A 283 -3.26 22.16 30.01
C VAL A 283 -2.99 23.61 29.58
N SER A 284 -3.67 24.59 30.18
CA SER A 284 -3.39 26.01 29.92
C SER A 284 -1.95 26.42 30.28
N CYS A 285 -1.40 25.88 31.38
CA CYS A 285 0.00 26.08 31.75
C CYS A 285 0.94 25.44 30.72
N MET A 286 0.65 24.21 30.29
CA MET A 286 1.46 23.50 29.29
C MET A 286 1.48 24.25 27.96
N VAL A 287 0.31 24.67 27.48
CA VAL A 287 0.14 25.44 26.25
C VAL A 287 0.84 26.80 26.34
N ALA A 288 0.80 27.47 27.49
CA ALA A 288 1.51 28.74 27.68
C ALA A 288 3.04 28.58 27.58
N LYS A 289 3.59 27.42 27.93
CA LYS A 289 5.03 27.15 27.88
C LYS A 289 5.52 26.61 26.54
N LEU A 290 4.72 25.76 25.90
CA LEU A 290 5.15 24.95 24.75
C LEU A 290 4.37 25.27 23.46
N GLY A 291 3.32 26.08 23.55
CA GLY A 291 2.28 26.16 22.53
C GLY A 291 1.38 24.91 22.50
N PRO A 292 0.27 24.93 21.76
CA PRO A 292 -0.67 23.80 21.67
C PRO A 292 -0.02 22.50 21.20
N ALA A 293 0.62 22.51 20.03
CA ALA A 293 1.31 21.36 19.46
C ALA A 293 2.39 20.81 20.39
N GLY A 294 3.19 21.70 21.01
CA GLY A 294 4.24 21.31 21.95
C GLY A 294 3.69 20.69 23.23
N ALA A 295 2.55 21.20 23.74
CA ALA A 295 1.85 20.60 24.87
C ALA A 295 1.32 19.20 24.55
N LEU A 296 0.66 19.03 23.39
CA LEU A 296 0.19 17.72 22.94
C LEU A 296 1.33 16.72 22.76
N ALA A 297 2.43 17.14 22.14
CA ALA A 297 3.62 16.33 21.98
C ALA A 297 4.24 15.95 23.34
N ALA A 298 4.30 16.88 24.31
CA ALA A 298 4.81 16.59 25.65
C ALA A 298 3.95 15.56 26.39
N TYR A 299 2.63 15.65 26.29
CA TYR A 299 1.71 14.64 26.83
C TYR A 299 1.86 13.30 26.12
N GLY A 300 1.98 13.31 24.79
CA GLY A 300 2.24 12.11 24.00
C GLY A 300 3.54 11.41 24.40
N ASN A 301 4.63 12.17 24.51
CA ASN A 301 5.94 11.66 24.93
C ASN A 301 5.95 11.12 26.36
N ALA A 302 5.05 11.60 27.22
CA ALA A 302 4.89 11.07 28.57
C ALA A 302 4.07 9.77 28.63
N GLY A 303 3.34 9.42 27.57
CA GLY A 303 2.62 8.15 27.48
C GLY A 303 1.13 8.23 27.16
N ILE A 304 0.56 9.42 26.93
CA ILE A 304 -0.90 9.60 26.72
C ILE A 304 -1.46 8.86 25.48
N GLY A 305 -0.62 8.33 24.58
CA GLY A 305 -1.03 7.47 23.46
C GLY A 305 -0.80 5.98 23.66
N GLY A 306 -0.53 5.27 22.56
CA GLY A 306 -0.26 3.84 22.52
C GLY A 306 1.22 3.49 22.28
N PRO A 307 1.64 2.23 22.50
CA PRO A 307 3.02 1.79 22.31
C PRO A 307 3.54 2.05 20.89
N ALA A 308 2.69 1.95 19.87
CA ALA A 308 3.04 2.24 18.48
C ALA A 308 3.57 3.67 18.31
N GLN A 309 2.84 4.65 18.84
CA GLN A 309 3.14 6.07 18.67
C GLN A 309 4.17 6.57 19.68
N VAL A 310 4.12 6.07 20.93
CA VAL A 310 4.98 6.55 22.02
C VAL A 310 6.37 5.91 21.98
N THR A 311 6.45 4.62 21.62
CA THR A 311 7.70 3.84 21.71
C THR A 311 8.06 3.14 20.40
N GLY A 312 7.44 3.52 19.27
CA GLY A 312 7.67 2.86 17.98
C GLY A 312 7.24 1.40 17.92
N GLY A 313 6.43 0.95 18.86
CA GLY A 313 5.92 -0.41 18.98
C GLY A 313 6.50 -1.22 20.13
N ALA A 314 7.50 -0.74 20.87
CA ALA A 314 8.01 -1.43 22.04
C ALA A 314 6.96 -1.53 23.17
N PRO A 315 7.16 -2.41 24.17
CA PRO A 315 6.30 -2.44 25.34
C PRO A 315 6.28 -1.09 26.05
N CYS A 316 5.08 -0.55 26.23
CA CYS A 316 4.84 0.65 26.99
C CYS A 316 3.82 0.38 28.10
N PRO A 317 4.23 -0.29 29.21
CA PRO A 317 3.30 -0.60 30.28
C PRO A 317 2.72 0.61 31.00
N SER A 318 3.40 1.75 30.91
CA SER A 318 2.98 3.03 31.47
C SER A 318 2.07 3.82 30.55
N CYS A 319 1.96 3.50 29.26
CA CYS A 319 1.12 4.26 28.33
C CYS A 319 -0.36 4.23 28.75
N ALA A 320 -1.09 5.29 28.42
CA ALA A 320 -2.54 5.38 28.63
C ALA A 320 -3.33 4.31 27.85
N PHE A 321 -2.83 3.88 26.68
CA PHE A 321 -3.43 2.83 25.86
C PHE A 321 -2.41 1.70 25.58
N PRO A 322 -2.01 0.93 26.61
CA PRO A 322 -0.85 0.05 26.56
C PRO A 322 -1.06 -1.26 25.77
N GLY A 323 -2.28 -1.52 25.29
CA GLY A 323 -2.67 -2.81 24.70
C GLY A 323 -3.20 -3.81 25.73
N ILE A 324 -3.73 -4.93 25.25
CA ILE A 324 -4.31 -6.02 26.07
C ILE A 324 -3.26 -6.59 27.03
N ARG A 325 -2.01 -6.70 26.56
CA ARG A 325 -0.84 -7.14 27.33
C ARG A 325 0.21 -6.03 27.30
N PRO A 326 0.23 -5.15 28.32
CA PRO A 326 1.11 -3.98 28.37
C PRO A 326 2.62 -4.27 28.19
N ALA A 327 3.06 -5.47 28.57
CA ALA A 327 4.46 -5.89 28.50
C ALA A 327 4.93 -6.39 27.11
N LEU A 328 4.06 -6.38 26.09
CA LEU A 328 4.35 -6.94 24.77
C LEU A 328 4.42 -5.91 23.63
N GLY A 329 4.02 -4.67 23.89
CA GLY A 329 4.03 -3.62 22.88
C GLY A 329 3.09 -3.93 21.73
N VAL A 330 3.50 -3.64 20.51
CA VAL A 330 2.73 -3.93 19.30
C VAL A 330 3.06 -5.33 18.80
N ASN A 331 2.04 -6.06 18.36
CA ASN A 331 2.22 -7.38 17.76
C ASN A 331 1.43 -7.52 16.46
N VAL A 332 2.01 -7.08 15.34
CA VAL A 332 1.37 -7.22 14.03
C VAL A 332 1.49 -8.66 13.52
N MET A 333 0.34 -9.31 13.35
CA MET A 333 0.23 -10.61 12.68
C MET A 333 -0.51 -10.51 11.36
N GLN A 334 0.01 -11.16 10.32
CA GLN A 334 -0.59 -11.27 8.99
C GLN A 334 -1.62 -12.41 8.96
N PHE A 335 -2.89 -12.04 8.88
CA PHE A 335 -4.01 -12.95 8.80
C PHE A 335 -4.52 -13.12 7.36
N PRO A 336 -4.93 -14.33 6.94
CA PRO A 336 -5.53 -14.60 5.64
C PRO A 336 -7.01 -14.19 5.59
N VAL A 337 -7.27 -12.91 5.86
CA VAL A 337 -8.62 -12.31 5.93
C VAL A 337 -8.89 -11.31 4.81
N GLY A 338 -7.87 -10.96 4.03
CA GLY A 338 -8.00 -10.02 2.93
C GLY A 338 -8.76 -10.56 1.73
N ARG A 339 -9.32 -9.64 0.95
CA ARG A 339 -10.18 -9.86 -0.20
C ARG A 339 -10.01 -8.75 -1.23
N SER A 340 -10.05 -9.16 -2.50
CA SER A 340 -10.07 -8.28 -3.65
C SER A 340 -10.99 -8.78 -4.74
N VAL A 341 -11.47 -7.84 -5.56
CA VAL A 341 -12.39 -8.12 -6.64
C VAL A 341 -12.05 -7.26 -7.85
N TYR A 342 -11.65 -7.93 -8.92
CA TYR A 342 -11.56 -7.36 -10.24
C TYR A 342 -12.81 -7.74 -11.07
N GLY A 343 -13.29 -6.79 -11.87
CA GLY A 343 -14.26 -7.03 -12.93
C GLY A 343 -13.90 -6.21 -14.16
N GLY A 344 -14.01 -6.81 -15.34
CA GLY A 344 -13.68 -6.16 -16.60
C GLY A 344 -14.66 -6.55 -17.70
N GLU A 345 -15.27 -5.56 -18.34
CA GLU A 345 -15.95 -5.68 -19.62
C GLU A 345 -14.94 -5.36 -20.71
N LEU A 346 -14.65 -6.34 -21.56
CA LEU A 346 -13.60 -6.30 -22.55
C LEU A 346 -14.22 -6.28 -23.94
N PHE A 347 -13.82 -5.29 -24.73
CA PHE A 347 -14.16 -5.17 -26.13
C PHE A 347 -12.88 -5.33 -26.95
N GLY A 348 -12.95 -6.16 -28.00
CA GLY A 348 -11.87 -6.33 -28.96
C GLY A 348 -12.39 -6.27 -30.39
N LEU A 349 -11.68 -5.56 -31.26
CA LEU A 349 -11.94 -5.55 -32.69
C LEU A 349 -10.62 -5.68 -33.45
N LYS A 350 -10.52 -6.70 -34.29
CA LYS A 350 -9.34 -6.95 -35.13
C LYS A 350 -9.75 -7.01 -36.59
N GLN A 351 -9.01 -6.35 -37.45
CA GLN A 351 -9.20 -6.39 -38.89
C GLN A 351 -7.87 -6.67 -39.59
N GLN A 352 -7.86 -7.60 -40.53
CA GLN A 352 -6.77 -7.78 -41.50
C GLN A 352 -7.29 -7.58 -42.92
N ILE A 353 -6.63 -6.72 -43.69
CA ILE A 353 -6.99 -6.41 -45.08
C ILE A 353 -5.77 -6.67 -45.96
N THR A 354 -5.93 -7.54 -46.95
CA THR A 354 -4.99 -7.70 -48.06
C THR A 354 -5.39 -6.76 -49.20
N ASN A 355 -4.41 -6.20 -49.91
CA ASN A 355 -4.62 -5.22 -50.98
C ASN A 355 -5.40 -3.97 -50.49
N PHE A 356 -4.98 -3.41 -49.36
CA PHE A 356 -5.67 -2.30 -48.70
C PHE A 356 -5.83 -1.07 -49.62
N SER A 357 -4.73 -0.65 -50.27
CA SER A 357 -4.76 0.46 -51.23
C SER A 357 -3.53 0.44 -52.14
N ARG A 358 -3.50 1.30 -53.16
CA ARG A 358 -2.29 1.49 -53.99
C ARG A 358 -1.17 2.04 -53.11
N GLY A 359 -0.16 1.22 -52.84
CA GLY A 359 0.96 1.59 -51.95
C GLY A 359 1.02 0.79 -50.65
N VAL A 360 -0.08 0.13 -50.26
CA VAL A 360 -0.20 -0.61 -49.01
C VAL A 360 -0.70 -2.02 -49.31
N GLN A 361 0.21 -3.00 -49.18
CA GLN A 361 -0.06 -4.40 -49.53
C GLN A 361 -0.94 -5.08 -48.48
N ARG A 362 -0.68 -4.80 -47.20
CA ARG A 362 -1.45 -5.34 -46.07
C ARG A 362 -1.63 -4.27 -45.01
N ALA A 363 -2.82 -4.23 -44.42
CA ALA A 363 -3.12 -3.43 -43.25
C ALA A 363 -3.73 -4.32 -42.17
N SER A 364 -3.26 -4.17 -40.93
CA SER A 364 -3.83 -4.80 -39.75
C SER A 364 -4.21 -3.73 -38.75
N PHE A 365 -5.42 -3.81 -38.20
CA PHE A 365 -5.92 -2.92 -37.18
C PHE A 365 -6.34 -3.73 -35.96
N GLU A 366 -6.03 -3.22 -34.78
CA GLU A 366 -6.44 -3.76 -33.51
C GLU A 366 -6.97 -2.64 -32.62
N PHE A 367 -8.13 -2.87 -32.03
CA PHE A 367 -8.73 -2.01 -31.03
C PHE A 367 -9.09 -2.89 -29.84
N SER A 368 -8.69 -2.46 -28.64
CA SER A 368 -9.07 -3.11 -27.39
C SER A 368 -9.48 -2.06 -26.38
N TYR A 369 -10.60 -2.28 -25.72
CA TYR A 369 -11.11 -1.42 -24.67
C TYR A 369 -11.55 -2.26 -23.48
N ALA A 370 -11.10 -1.90 -22.29
CA ALA A 370 -11.57 -2.47 -21.04
C ALA A 370 -12.28 -1.38 -20.23
N HIS A 371 -13.53 -1.65 -19.86
CA HIS A 371 -14.19 -0.98 -18.74
C HIS A 371 -14.00 -1.85 -17.50
N SER A 372 -13.14 -1.42 -16.58
CA SER A 372 -12.73 -2.27 -15.47
C SER A 372 -12.88 -1.61 -14.11
N LYS A 373 -12.97 -2.43 -13.07
CA LYS A 373 -12.96 -1.99 -11.67
C LYS A 373 -12.25 -3.03 -10.83
N ASN A 374 -11.24 -2.61 -10.09
CA ASN A 374 -10.50 -3.40 -9.11
C ASN A 374 -10.67 -2.80 -7.72
N VAL A 375 -11.29 -3.53 -6.80
CA VAL A 375 -11.51 -3.08 -5.41
C VAL A 375 -10.92 -4.05 -4.40
N GLY A 376 -10.29 -3.52 -3.37
CA GLY A 376 -9.66 -4.28 -2.29
C GLY A 376 -9.59 -3.49 -0.98
N GLN A 377 -9.04 -4.12 0.05
CA GLN A 377 -8.86 -3.53 1.39
C GLN A 377 -7.55 -2.75 1.53
N ALA A 378 -6.70 -2.77 0.50
CA ALA A 378 -5.42 -2.07 0.45
C ALA A 378 -5.12 -1.59 -0.97
N GLU A 379 -4.20 -0.64 -1.11
CA GLU A 379 -3.83 -0.07 -2.42
C GLU A 379 -2.96 -1.03 -3.25
N ASP A 380 -2.10 -1.78 -2.60
CA ASP A 380 -1.39 -2.97 -3.11
C ASP A 380 -1.94 -4.18 -2.34
N GLU A 381 -1.86 -5.39 -2.87
CA GLU A 381 -2.41 -6.61 -2.27
C GLU A 381 -1.37 -7.75 -2.19
N MET A 382 -0.16 -7.55 -2.73
CA MET A 382 0.85 -8.61 -2.85
C MET A 382 1.82 -8.68 -1.65
N LEU A 383 2.11 -7.55 -1.03
CA LEU A 383 3.00 -7.43 0.14
C LEU A 383 2.15 -7.26 1.38
N GLY A 384 2.46 -7.95 2.49
CA GLY A 384 1.59 -8.02 3.66
C GLY A 384 1.22 -6.67 4.28
N ASN A 385 0.16 -6.07 3.73
CA ASN A 385 -0.36 -4.76 4.09
C ASN A 385 -0.94 -4.79 5.48
N LEU A 386 -0.94 -3.64 6.14
CA LEU A 386 -1.69 -3.47 7.36
C LEU A 386 -3.17 -3.29 7.03
N ALA A 387 -4.03 -3.83 7.87
CA ALA A 387 -5.42 -3.45 7.87
C ALA A 387 -5.50 -1.95 8.16
N THR A 388 -6.37 -1.25 7.41
CA THR A 388 -6.66 0.17 7.69
C THR A 388 -7.52 0.32 8.94
N ASP A 389 -8.24 -0.73 9.34
CA ASP A 389 -8.92 -0.80 10.62
C ASP A 389 -8.57 -2.14 11.30
N TYR A 390 -7.88 -2.13 12.43
CA TYR A 390 -7.47 -3.35 13.14
C TYR A 390 -8.64 -4.08 13.80
N ALA A 391 -9.68 -3.36 14.23
CA ALA A 391 -10.86 -3.96 14.84
C ALA A 391 -11.77 -4.62 13.79
N ASN A 392 -11.85 -4.03 12.59
CA ASN A 392 -12.68 -4.47 11.47
C ASN A 392 -11.90 -4.40 10.14
N PRO A 393 -11.01 -5.36 9.85
CA PRO A 393 -10.13 -5.32 8.67
C PRO A 393 -10.84 -5.18 7.32
N ASP A 394 -12.13 -5.48 7.22
CA ASP A 394 -12.98 -5.39 6.04
C ASP A 394 -13.78 -4.10 5.91
N ARG A 395 -13.77 -3.24 6.93
CA ARG A 395 -14.52 -1.97 6.95
C ARG A 395 -14.26 -1.11 5.73
N PHE A 396 -13.00 -0.96 5.34
CA PHE A 396 -12.59 -0.16 4.20
C PHE A 396 -12.27 -1.06 3.02
N THR A 397 -13.16 -1.05 2.02
CA THR A 397 -12.96 -1.73 0.74
C THR A 397 -13.31 -0.78 -0.39
N GLY A 398 -12.36 -0.53 -1.29
CA GLY A 398 -12.52 0.44 -2.36
C GLY A 398 -11.50 0.27 -3.47
N PRO A 399 -11.48 1.16 -4.49
CA PRO A 399 -10.57 1.08 -5.62
C PRO A 399 -9.10 0.95 -5.19
N THR A 400 -8.38 -0.01 -5.76
CA THR A 400 -6.95 -0.23 -5.45
C THR A 400 -6.06 0.83 -6.11
N GLY A 401 -4.77 0.88 -5.74
CA GLY A 401 -3.80 1.83 -6.30
C GLY A 401 -3.53 1.63 -7.79
N LEU A 402 -3.81 0.43 -8.33
CA LEU A 402 -3.68 0.11 -9.76
C LEU A 402 -5.03 0.10 -10.50
N ASP A 403 -6.13 0.43 -9.82
CA ASP A 403 -7.44 0.48 -10.46
C ASP A 403 -7.46 1.50 -11.60
N ARG A 404 -8.04 1.10 -12.74
CA ARG A 404 -8.34 1.98 -13.88
C ARG A 404 -9.72 1.65 -14.43
N THR A 405 -10.58 2.66 -14.50
CA THR A 405 -11.95 2.55 -15.02
C THR A 405 -12.01 2.31 -16.53
N HIS A 406 -11.11 2.95 -17.30
CA HIS A 406 -11.07 2.87 -18.75
C HIS A 406 -9.65 2.61 -19.23
N GLN A 407 -9.48 1.58 -20.05
CA GLN A 407 -8.20 1.26 -20.67
C GLN A 407 -8.41 1.01 -22.15
N LEU A 408 -7.90 1.91 -22.99
CA LEU A 408 -8.00 1.83 -24.44
C LEU A 408 -6.63 1.58 -25.03
N SER A 409 -6.54 0.60 -25.93
CA SER A 409 -5.36 0.29 -26.73
C SER A 409 -5.73 0.23 -28.20
N ILE A 410 -4.95 0.91 -29.04
CA ILE A 410 -5.14 0.95 -30.50
C ILE A 410 -3.82 0.54 -31.14
N GLY A 411 -3.87 -0.40 -32.08
CA GLY A 411 -2.74 -0.85 -32.87
C GLY A 411 -3.05 -0.77 -34.36
N ALA A 412 -2.06 -0.34 -35.15
CA ALA A 412 -2.13 -0.43 -36.60
C ALA A 412 -0.77 -0.85 -37.17
N HIS A 413 -0.79 -1.71 -38.17
CA HIS A 413 0.40 -2.20 -38.86
C HIS A 413 0.18 -2.23 -40.36
N PHE A 414 1.12 -1.70 -41.13
CA PHE A 414 1.04 -1.57 -42.57
C PHE A 414 2.30 -2.12 -43.23
N ASP A 415 2.12 -3.05 -44.17
CA ASP A 415 3.16 -3.43 -45.12
C ASP A 415 3.03 -2.51 -46.34
N LEU A 416 4.00 -1.62 -46.49
CA LEU A 416 4.07 -0.61 -47.54
C LEU A 416 4.88 -1.11 -48.74
N GLN A 417 4.80 -0.40 -49.85
CA GLN A 417 5.67 -0.65 -51.00
C GLN A 417 7.16 -0.54 -50.65
N LYS A 418 7.99 -1.19 -51.47
CA LYS A 418 9.47 -1.19 -51.33
C LYS A 418 9.94 -1.74 -49.97
N SER A 419 9.18 -2.69 -49.42
CA SER A 419 9.50 -3.40 -48.17
C SER A 419 9.56 -2.52 -46.92
N PHE A 420 8.87 -1.38 -46.92
CA PHE A 420 8.70 -0.59 -45.71
C PHE A 420 7.58 -1.16 -44.83
N GLN A 421 7.77 -1.09 -43.52
CA GLN A 421 6.77 -1.46 -42.53
C GLN A 421 6.52 -0.30 -41.58
N LEU A 422 5.27 0.13 -41.46
CA LEU A 422 4.85 1.17 -40.53
C LEU A 422 3.98 0.55 -39.44
N SER A 423 4.33 0.79 -38.20
CA SER A 423 3.54 0.36 -37.03
C SER A 423 3.20 1.54 -36.15
N PHE A 424 2.01 1.52 -35.58
CA PHE A 424 1.51 2.51 -34.64
C PHE A 424 0.86 1.78 -33.47
N ILE A 425 1.12 2.24 -32.25
CA ILE A 425 0.42 1.80 -31.06
C ILE A 425 0.09 3.00 -30.18
N ALA A 426 -1.10 2.99 -29.59
CA ALA A 426 -1.50 4.00 -28.63
C ALA A 426 -2.20 3.39 -27.44
N HIS A 427 -1.94 3.94 -26.26
CA HIS A 427 -2.65 3.63 -25.03
C HIS A 427 -3.24 4.89 -24.42
N LEU A 428 -4.52 4.82 -24.02
CA LEU A 428 -5.18 5.84 -23.23
C LEU A 428 -5.80 5.18 -22.00
N LEU A 429 -5.24 5.46 -20.83
CA LEU A 429 -5.65 4.82 -19.59
C LEU A 429 -6.16 5.88 -18.60
N SER A 430 -7.36 5.67 -18.05
CA SER A 430 -7.99 6.57 -17.08
C SER A 430 -7.12 6.74 -15.83
N PRO A 431 -7.22 7.86 -15.10
CA PRO A 431 -6.39 8.10 -13.93
C PRO A 431 -6.45 6.99 -12.87
N LEU A 432 -5.34 6.81 -12.15
CA LEU A 432 -5.27 5.97 -10.95
C LEU A 432 -6.14 6.56 -9.82
N SER A 433 -6.20 5.87 -8.68
CA SER A 433 -6.91 6.32 -7.49
C SER A 433 -5.94 6.59 -6.33
N ALA A 434 -6.39 7.36 -5.33
CA ALA A 434 -5.69 7.50 -4.04
C ALA A 434 -6.68 7.49 -2.88
N THR A 435 -6.18 7.08 -1.71
CA THR A 435 -6.96 7.07 -0.47
C THR A 435 -6.76 8.38 0.30
N PRO A 436 -7.83 9.17 0.58
CA PRO A 436 -7.72 10.36 1.41
C PRO A 436 -7.43 9.98 2.87
N ARG A 437 -6.20 10.23 3.35
CA ARG A 437 -5.75 9.88 4.72
C ARG A 437 -5.34 11.11 5.50
N PHE A 438 -5.48 11.07 6.81
CA PHE A 438 -4.91 12.11 7.67
C PHE A 438 -3.38 12.12 7.60
N GLN A 439 -2.80 13.31 7.70
CA GLN A 439 -1.38 13.46 7.98
C GLN A 439 -1.10 13.13 9.45
N GLN A 440 -0.03 12.40 9.73
CA GLN A 440 0.38 12.05 11.10
C GLN A 440 1.49 13.02 11.58
N THR A 441 1.15 13.99 12.41
CA THR A 441 2.10 15.00 12.93
C THR A 441 2.01 15.26 14.43
N SER A 442 1.17 14.51 15.15
CA SER A 442 0.88 14.71 16.57
C SER A 442 1.75 13.84 17.51
N GLY A 443 2.75 13.14 16.98
CA GLY A 443 3.74 12.41 17.78
C GLY A 443 3.11 11.26 18.59
N GLY A 444 3.56 11.10 19.84
CA GLY A 444 3.08 10.05 20.74
C GLY A 444 1.57 10.10 21.04
N ALA A 445 0.89 11.22 20.80
CA ALA A 445 -0.53 11.42 21.08
C ALA A 445 -1.43 11.30 19.82
N GLU A 446 -0.91 10.73 18.73
CA GLU A 446 -1.61 10.66 17.43
C GLU A 446 -2.99 9.98 17.50
N VAL A 447 -3.21 9.05 18.43
CA VAL A 447 -4.51 8.40 18.68
C VAL A 447 -5.62 9.37 19.09
N LEU A 448 -5.26 10.58 19.54
CA LEU A 448 -6.22 11.63 19.89
C LEU A 448 -6.66 12.47 18.69
N VAL A 449 -5.96 12.35 17.56
CA VAL A 449 -6.11 13.28 16.42
C VAL A 449 -6.56 12.56 15.16
N THR A 450 -5.98 11.40 14.84
CA THR A 450 -6.23 10.73 13.55
C THR A 450 -6.82 9.33 13.66
N ASP A 451 -6.86 8.71 14.84
CA ASP A 451 -7.50 7.42 15.12
C ASP A 451 -8.99 7.62 15.45
N TRP A 452 -9.81 7.92 14.44
CA TRP A 452 -11.21 8.25 14.68
C TRP A 452 -12.09 7.00 14.87
N ASN A 453 -11.59 5.83 14.46
CA ASN A 453 -12.27 4.55 14.71
C ASN A 453 -11.89 3.91 16.05
N GLY A 454 -10.84 4.39 16.73
CA GLY A 454 -10.43 4.00 18.08
C GLY A 454 -9.72 2.65 18.14
N ASP A 455 -9.17 2.17 17.03
CA ASP A 455 -8.57 0.83 16.94
C ASP A 455 -7.06 0.81 17.20
N GLY A 456 -6.45 1.99 17.41
CA GLY A 456 -5.03 2.17 17.68
C GLY A 456 -4.15 2.33 16.43
N SER A 457 -4.71 2.15 15.24
CA SER A 457 -4.10 2.61 13.99
C SER A 457 -4.21 4.13 13.90
N THR A 458 -3.28 4.76 13.19
CA THR A 458 -3.22 6.22 13.07
C THR A 458 -2.95 6.62 11.63
N GLY A 459 -3.25 7.88 11.28
CA GLY A 459 -3.27 8.29 9.87
C GLY A 459 -4.44 7.64 9.13
N ASP A 460 -5.58 7.51 9.80
CA ASP A 460 -6.77 6.87 9.25
C ASP A 460 -7.21 7.53 7.95
N ILE A 461 -8.00 6.78 7.20
CA ILE A 461 -8.79 7.36 6.11
C ILE A 461 -9.69 8.44 6.71
N VAL A 462 -9.65 9.64 6.13
CA VAL A 462 -10.49 10.76 6.59
C VAL A 462 -11.95 10.33 6.61
N GLU A 463 -12.69 10.69 7.66
CA GLU A 463 -14.09 10.33 7.81
C GLU A 463 -14.91 10.70 6.56
N GLY A 464 -15.77 9.77 6.12
CA GLY A 464 -16.50 9.88 4.84
C GLY A 464 -15.69 9.45 3.60
N GLY A 465 -14.39 9.18 3.75
CA GLY A 465 -13.52 8.60 2.74
C GLY A 465 -13.59 7.06 2.69
N ASN A 466 -12.85 6.49 1.74
CA ASN A 466 -12.63 5.05 1.62
C ASN A 466 -11.32 4.81 0.82
N VAL A 467 -10.82 3.57 0.80
CA VAL A 467 -9.68 3.15 -0.03
C VAL A 467 -9.91 3.58 -1.48
N GLY A 468 -8.95 4.29 -2.08
CA GLY A 468 -9.01 4.77 -3.46
C GLY A 468 -10.19 5.69 -3.79
N ALA A 469 -10.77 6.38 -2.82
CA ALA A 469 -11.94 7.24 -3.07
C ALA A 469 -11.61 8.45 -3.97
N TYR A 470 -10.39 8.99 -3.93
CA TYR A 470 -9.97 10.10 -4.77
C TYR A 470 -9.77 9.66 -6.23
N MET A 471 -10.20 10.49 -7.19
CA MET A 471 -10.35 10.16 -8.62
C MET A 471 -11.43 9.12 -8.93
N ARG A 472 -12.28 8.82 -7.95
CA ARG A 472 -13.43 7.93 -8.07
C ARG A 472 -14.67 8.62 -7.50
N ASN A 473 -14.98 8.39 -6.23
CA ASN A 473 -16.12 9.02 -5.55
C ASN A 473 -15.84 10.50 -5.23
N THR A 474 -14.59 10.84 -4.95
CA THR A 474 -14.14 12.22 -4.73
C THR A 474 -13.32 12.67 -5.94
N THR A 475 -13.90 13.53 -6.76
CA THR A 475 -13.21 14.13 -7.90
C THR A 475 -12.34 15.30 -7.45
N PRO A 476 -11.39 15.78 -8.29
CA PRO A 476 -10.64 17.00 -7.97
C PRO A 476 -11.56 18.20 -7.69
N SER A 477 -12.62 18.38 -8.49
CA SER A 477 -13.60 19.44 -8.27
C SER A 477 -14.45 19.24 -7.01
N GLY A 478 -14.71 18.00 -6.59
CA GLY A 478 -15.46 17.66 -5.38
C GLY A 478 -14.62 17.66 -4.10
N LEU A 479 -13.29 17.71 -4.20
CA LEU A 479 -12.37 17.58 -3.06
C LEU A 479 -12.56 18.70 -2.04
N GLN A 480 -12.78 19.95 -2.48
CA GLN A 480 -13.03 21.05 -1.55
C GLN A 480 -14.33 20.83 -0.77
N SER A 481 -15.38 20.31 -1.39
CA SER A 481 -16.63 19.98 -0.70
C SER A 481 -16.42 18.85 0.31
N PHE A 482 -15.64 17.83 -0.03
CA PHE A 482 -15.26 16.76 0.90
C PHE A 482 -14.55 17.33 2.15
N ILE A 483 -13.54 18.17 1.95
CA ILE A 483 -12.80 18.83 3.03
C ILE A 483 -13.71 19.73 3.87
N SER A 484 -14.53 20.56 3.23
CA SER A 484 -15.46 21.47 3.93
C SER A 484 -16.51 20.73 4.75
N ASN A 485 -17.01 19.59 4.23
CA ASN A 485 -17.96 18.76 4.96
C ASN A 485 -17.30 18.19 6.22
N TYR A 486 -16.13 17.52 6.09
CA TYR A 486 -15.38 17.04 7.25
C TYR A 486 -15.09 18.16 8.26
N ASN A 487 -14.59 19.31 7.79
CA ASN A 487 -14.26 20.43 8.66
C ASN A 487 -15.48 20.96 9.42
N SER A 488 -16.65 21.02 8.78
CA SER A 488 -17.86 21.57 9.40
C SER A 488 -18.60 20.57 10.29
N SER A 489 -18.69 19.29 9.90
CA SER A 489 -19.45 18.29 10.66
C SER A 489 -18.64 17.63 11.76
N VAL A 490 -17.32 17.55 11.60
CA VAL A 490 -16.45 16.77 12.48
C VAL A 490 -15.49 17.68 13.23
N ALA A 491 -14.51 18.28 12.56
CA ALA A 491 -13.44 19.03 13.23
C ALA A 491 -13.94 20.27 13.99
N ASN A 492 -14.91 21.00 13.42
CA ASN A 492 -15.57 22.13 14.07
C ASN A 492 -16.94 21.76 14.66
N GLY A 493 -17.25 20.45 14.74
CA GLY A 493 -18.49 19.95 15.31
C GLY A 493 -18.54 20.13 16.83
N SER A 494 -19.68 19.76 17.44
CA SER A 494 -19.86 19.84 18.89
C SER A 494 -19.05 18.81 19.68
N ASN A 495 -18.55 17.76 19.01
CA ASN A 495 -17.72 16.72 19.61
C ASN A 495 -16.64 16.22 18.63
N PRO A 496 -15.49 16.93 18.52
CA PRO A 496 -14.40 16.56 17.63
C PRO A 496 -13.47 15.47 18.23
N GLN A 497 -13.88 14.77 19.29
CA GLN A 497 -13.01 13.81 19.98
C GLN A 497 -12.94 12.48 19.23
N THR A 498 -11.75 11.89 19.19
CA THR A 498 -11.61 10.45 18.88
C THR A 498 -12.12 9.60 20.05
N PRO A 499 -12.36 8.30 19.85
CA PRO A 499 -12.71 7.39 20.95
C PRO A 499 -11.67 7.38 22.08
N ALA A 500 -10.38 7.52 21.78
CA ALA A 500 -9.33 7.64 22.79
C ALA A 500 -9.48 8.95 23.60
N GLY A 501 -9.75 10.07 22.93
CA GLY A 501 -10.04 11.35 23.60
C GLY A 501 -11.27 11.27 24.52
N GLN A 502 -12.31 10.55 24.09
CA GLN A 502 -13.51 10.34 24.90
C GLN A 502 -13.21 9.57 26.19
N GLN A 503 -12.34 8.57 26.15
CA GLN A 503 -11.92 7.82 27.36
C GLN A 503 -11.22 8.76 28.37
N LEU A 504 -10.30 9.60 27.89
CA LEU A 504 -9.59 10.56 28.74
C LEU A 504 -10.54 11.57 29.40
N VAL A 505 -11.55 12.03 28.67
CA VAL A 505 -12.54 12.97 29.22
C VAL A 505 -13.48 12.31 30.21
N THR A 506 -13.98 11.13 29.88
CA THR A 506 -14.88 10.37 30.76
C THR A 506 -14.20 10.04 32.10
N ALA A 507 -12.90 9.75 32.06
CA ALA A 507 -12.10 9.45 33.24
C ALA A 507 -11.59 10.68 34.00
N GLY A 508 -11.89 11.90 33.52
CA GLY A 508 -11.45 13.14 34.16
C GLY A 508 -9.93 13.39 34.09
N VAL A 509 -9.23 12.77 33.13
CA VAL A 509 -7.80 13.03 32.90
C VAL A 509 -7.63 14.43 32.32
N PHE A 510 -8.47 14.77 31.34
CA PHE A 510 -8.62 16.08 30.73
C PHE A 510 -10.10 16.41 30.57
N SER A 511 -10.47 17.68 30.48
CA SER A 511 -11.76 18.09 29.92
C SER A 511 -11.71 18.17 28.39
N LEU A 512 -12.87 18.17 27.73
CA LEU A 512 -12.94 18.40 26.27
C LEU A 512 -12.29 19.74 25.89
N GLN A 513 -12.50 20.78 26.69
CA GLN A 513 -11.92 22.10 26.47
C GLN A 513 -10.38 22.04 26.54
N GLU A 514 -9.82 21.26 27.45
CA GLU A 514 -8.38 21.06 27.55
C GLU A 514 -7.82 20.29 26.35
N LEU A 515 -8.49 19.21 25.92
CA LEU A 515 -8.10 18.48 24.71
C LEU A 515 -8.12 19.41 23.49
N ALA A 516 -9.18 20.19 23.32
CA ALA A 516 -9.28 21.17 22.24
C ALA A 516 -8.19 22.25 22.33
N LEU A 517 -7.86 22.74 23.53
CA LEU A 517 -6.85 23.79 23.75
C LEU A 517 -5.44 23.37 23.33
N MET A 518 -5.09 22.09 23.51
CA MET A 518 -3.79 21.55 23.07
C MET A 518 -3.83 20.91 21.67
N GLY A 519 -5.00 20.85 21.02
CA GLY A 519 -5.14 20.20 19.71
C GLY A 519 -5.26 18.68 19.74
N GLY A 520 -5.52 18.08 20.92
CA GLY A 520 -5.75 16.64 21.11
C GLY A 520 -7.17 16.20 20.75
N VAL A 521 -7.68 16.69 19.62
CA VAL A 521 -8.97 16.37 19.02
C VAL A 521 -8.80 16.34 17.50
N GLN A 522 -9.76 15.79 16.76
CA GLN A 522 -9.74 15.81 15.31
C GLN A 522 -9.64 17.25 14.79
N GLN A 523 -8.59 17.51 14.02
CA GLN A 523 -8.24 18.86 13.58
C GLN A 523 -8.82 19.18 12.19
N PRO A 524 -9.07 20.46 11.88
CA PRO A 524 -9.52 20.87 10.56
C PRO A 524 -8.43 20.63 9.51
N LEU A 525 -8.82 20.22 8.31
CA LEU A 525 -7.97 20.01 7.15
C LEU A 525 -7.77 21.31 6.35
N ALA A 526 -6.62 21.42 5.69
CA ALA A 526 -6.32 22.54 4.80
C ALA A 526 -7.22 22.48 3.56
N ALA A 527 -7.60 23.65 3.04
CA ALA A 527 -8.38 23.72 1.81
C ALA A 527 -7.58 23.18 0.62
N ALA A 528 -8.26 22.64 -0.37
CA ALA A 528 -7.62 22.34 -1.66
C ALA A 528 -7.21 23.67 -2.32
N VAL A 529 -6.15 23.64 -3.12
CA VAL A 529 -5.82 24.80 -3.97
C VAL A 529 -6.95 25.07 -4.96
N PRO A 530 -7.15 26.32 -5.42
CA PRO A 530 -8.09 26.61 -6.49
C PRO A 530 -7.79 25.78 -7.75
N ASP A 531 -8.83 25.24 -8.37
CA ASP A 531 -8.74 24.36 -9.54
C ASP A 531 -7.71 23.23 -9.37
N PRO A 532 -7.92 22.33 -8.39
CA PRO A 532 -6.94 21.30 -8.08
C PRO A 532 -6.79 20.34 -9.27
N ALA A 533 -5.55 20.09 -9.66
CA ALA A 533 -5.19 19.11 -10.67
C ALA A 533 -5.37 17.70 -10.09
N GLY A 534 -6.22 16.91 -10.72
CA GLY A 534 -6.34 15.49 -10.44
C GLY A 534 -5.13 14.68 -10.92
N MET A 535 -5.23 13.37 -10.73
CA MET A 535 -4.33 12.45 -11.41
C MET A 535 -4.57 12.47 -12.92
N GLY A 536 -3.49 12.41 -13.70
CA GLY A 536 -3.55 12.50 -15.15
C GLY A 536 -4.04 11.23 -15.83
N TRP A 537 -4.66 11.39 -17.00
CA TRP A 537 -4.77 10.28 -17.95
C TRP A 537 -3.38 9.89 -18.44
N PHE A 538 -3.09 8.59 -18.48
CA PHE A 538 -1.86 8.09 -19.07
C PHE A 538 -2.05 7.90 -20.57
N LYS A 539 -1.11 8.44 -21.35
CA LYS A 539 -1.19 8.53 -22.82
C LYS A 539 0.14 8.15 -23.44
N THR A 540 0.12 7.17 -24.33
CA THR A 540 1.27 6.84 -25.19
C THR A 540 0.84 6.73 -26.62
N PHE A 541 1.73 7.13 -27.54
CA PHE A 541 1.51 7.13 -28.98
C PHE A 541 2.85 6.89 -29.63
N ASP A 542 3.10 5.65 -30.04
CA ASP A 542 4.39 5.22 -30.51
C ASP A 542 4.29 4.81 -31.97
N ILE A 543 5.27 5.23 -32.76
CA ILE A 543 5.33 4.97 -34.21
C ILE A 543 6.66 4.32 -34.51
N ARG A 544 6.66 3.27 -35.33
CA ARG A 544 7.88 2.64 -35.84
C ARG A 544 7.82 2.50 -37.35
N LEU A 545 8.87 2.96 -38.02
CA LEU A 545 9.12 2.73 -39.43
C LEU A 545 10.34 1.81 -39.58
N GLY A 546 10.16 0.67 -40.22
CA GLY A 546 11.23 -0.26 -40.59
C GLY A 546 11.34 -0.41 -42.10
N TRP A 547 12.53 -0.71 -42.60
CA TRP A 547 12.74 -1.13 -43.98
C TRP A 547 13.32 -2.53 -43.99
N VAL A 548 12.58 -3.49 -44.54
CA VAL A 548 12.97 -4.91 -44.53
C VAL A 548 13.70 -5.22 -45.83
N HIS A 549 14.97 -5.57 -45.75
CA HIS A 549 15.74 -6.04 -46.89
C HIS A 549 16.23 -7.47 -46.67
N ARG A 550 16.04 -8.34 -47.66
CA ARG A 550 16.44 -9.75 -47.59
C ARG A 550 17.54 -10.00 -48.62
N PHE A 551 18.66 -10.55 -48.16
CA PHE A 551 19.75 -11.02 -49.01
C PHE A 551 19.61 -12.53 -49.21
N GLY A 552 18.97 -12.91 -50.32
CA GLY A 552 18.56 -14.30 -50.54
C GLY A 552 17.60 -14.78 -49.46
N GLU A 553 17.71 -16.06 -49.08
CA GLU A 553 16.86 -16.70 -48.05
C GLU A 553 17.51 -16.72 -46.66
N ARG A 554 18.76 -16.28 -46.54
CA ARG A 554 19.61 -16.54 -45.36
C ARG A 554 19.89 -15.32 -44.49
N VAL A 555 19.57 -14.12 -44.94
CA VAL A 555 19.84 -12.91 -44.15
C VAL A 555 18.72 -11.89 -44.35
N GLU A 556 18.11 -11.43 -43.27
CA GLU A 556 17.18 -10.30 -43.25
C GLU A 556 17.77 -9.16 -42.42
N ILE A 557 17.87 -7.98 -43.03
CA ILE A 557 18.31 -6.75 -42.35
C ILE A 557 17.12 -5.79 -42.28
N VAL A 558 16.87 -5.27 -41.08
CA VAL A 558 15.79 -4.31 -40.80
C VAL A 558 16.34 -3.13 -40.02
N PRO A 559 16.89 -2.09 -40.70
CA PRO A 559 17.01 -0.78 -40.08
C PRO A 559 15.62 -0.23 -39.75
N SER A 560 15.50 0.44 -38.61
CA SER A 560 14.25 1.07 -38.20
C SER A 560 14.49 2.34 -37.40
N VAL A 561 13.49 3.23 -37.43
CA VAL A 561 13.36 4.34 -36.50
C VAL A 561 12.06 4.20 -35.74
N ALA A 562 12.11 4.35 -34.43
CA ALA A 562 10.95 4.40 -33.55
C ALA A 562 10.86 5.77 -32.88
N LEU A 563 9.64 6.32 -32.83
CA LEU A 563 9.27 7.53 -32.12
C LEU A 563 8.35 7.13 -30.98
N PHE A 564 8.80 7.27 -29.74
CA PHE A 564 7.98 7.04 -28.57
C PHE A 564 7.37 8.35 -28.10
N ASN A 565 6.11 8.32 -27.68
CA ASN A 565 5.33 9.51 -27.34
C ASN A 565 5.41 10.58 -28.45
N ALA A 566 5.02 10.19 -29.68
CA ALA A 566 5.13 10.98 -30.91
C ALA A 566 4.51 12.38 -30.81
N PHE A 567 3.43 12.52 -30.03
CA PHE A 567 2.74 13.80 -29.78
C PHE A 567 3.28 14.58 -28.59
N ASN A 568 4.33 14.09 -27.92
CA ASN A 568 5.03 14.74 -26.82
C ASN A 568 4.10 15.11 -25.64
N PHE A 569 3.18 14.22 -25.27
CA PHE A 569 2.33 14.41 -24.10
C PHE A 569 3.14 14.37 -22.80
N ALA A 570 2.81 15.22 -21.84
CA ALA A 570 3.30 15.09 -20.47
C ALA A 570 2.39 14.12 -19.70
N ASN A 571 2.94 12.98 -19.29
CA ASN A 571 2.27 12.07 -18.36
C ASN A 571 2.70 12.38 -16.92
N PHE A 572 1.78 12.14 -15.99
CA PHE A 572 1.97 12.30 -14.55
C PHE A 572 1.38 11.07 -13.86
N ASP A 573 1.70 10.89 -12.58
CA ASP A 573 1.03 9.90 -11.73
C ASP A 573 1.20 8.46 -12.24
N LEU A 574 2.43 8.09 -12.61
CA LEU A 574 2.74 6.69 -12.93
C LEU A 574 2.54 5.83 -11.66
N PRO A 575 2.21 4.54 -11.79
CA PRO A 575 2.17 3.63 -10.64
C PRO A 575 3.43 3.75 -9.77
N GLY A 576 3.24 3.91 -8.46
CA GLY A 576 4.33 4.13 -7.50
C GLY A 576 4.87 5.56 -7.40
N ASN A 577 4.42 6.49 -8.26
CA ASN A 577 4.78 7.91 -8.22
C ASN A 577 3.55 8.78 -8.51
N THR A 578 2.51 8.65 -7.68
CA THR A 578 1.25 9.42 -7.76
C THR A 578 1.25 10.58 -6.78
N GLN A 579 0.27 11.49 -6.91
CA GLN A 579 -0.06 12.36 -5.77
C GLN A 579 -0.35 11.49 -4.54
N ASN A 580 0.24 11.86 -3.40
CA ASN A 580 0.01 11.18 -2.13
C ASN A 580 -1.41 11.49 -1.63
N GLY A 581 -2.13 10.47 -1.18
CA GLY A 581 -3.48 10.58 -0.62
C GLY A 581 -3.58 11.32 0.72
N THR A 582 -2.47 11.70 1.34
CA THR A 582 -2.46 12.50 2.57
C THR A 582 -3.19 13.85 2.40
N LEU A 583 -4.02 14.20 3.39
CA LEU A 583 -4.62 15.52 3.57
C LEU A 583 -4.02 16.17 4.81
N ASN A 584 -3.35 17.30 4.60
CA ASN A 584 -2.69 18.05 5.66
C ASN A 584 -3.70 18.86 6.47
N PHE A 585 -3.34 19.15 7.72
CA PHE A 585 -4.13 20.01 8.59
C PHE A 585 -4.10 21.48 8.17
N GLY A 586 -5.24 22.15 8.36
CA GLY A 586 -5.51 23.51 7.93
C GLY A 586 -4.96 24.57 8.86
N ALA A 587 -4.88 25.84 8.43
CA ALA A 587 -4.34 26.94 9.25
C ALA A 587 -5.07 27.17 10.59
N ALA A 588 -6.30 26.68 10.75
CA ALA A 588 -7.04 26.71 12.01
C ALA A 588 -6.71 25.52 12.94
N SER A 589 -5.90 24.56 12.48
CA SER A 589 -5.43 23.43 13.27
C SER A 589 -4.34 23.86 14.25
N LEU A 590 -4.33 23.19 15.40
CA LEU A 590 -3.30 23.32 16.42
C LEU A 590 -2.16 22.29 16.25
N SER A 591 -2.21 21.45 15.22
CA SER A 591 -1.16 20.47 14.90
C SER A 591 0.08 21.12 14.25
N PRO A 592 1.29 20.53 14.41
CA PRO A 592 2.47 20.96 13.67
C PRO A 592 2.25 20.97 12.15
N TRP A 593 2.92 21.90 11.48
CA TRP A 593 2.95 22.02 10.01
C TRP A 593 1.57 22.28 9.37
N ALA A 594 0.64 22.88 10.13
CA ALA A 594 -0.63 23.35 9.62
C ALA A 594 -0.44 24.35 8.48
N THR A 595 -1.15 24.15 7.36
CA THR A 595 -1.05 25.01 6.17
C THR A 595 -2.42 25.55 5.77
N GLY A 596 -2.48 26.73 5.15
CA GLY A 596 -3.75 27.27 4.64
C GLY A 596 -4.33 26.44 3.49
N LEU A 597 -3.44 25.91 2.65
CA LEU A 597 -3.76 25.08 1.49
C LEU A 597 -2.99 23.76 1.55
N GLN A 598 -3.54 22.72 0.91
CA GLN A 598 -2.86 21.45 0.72
C GLN A 598 -1.48 21.66 0.04
N PRO A 599 -0.38 21.09 0.58
CA PRO A 599 0.94 21.24 0.00
C PRO A 599 1.12 20.51 -1.32
N GLN A 600 2.12 20.91 -2.11
CA GLN A 600 2.45 20.19 -3.33
C GLN A 600 2.72 18.69 -3.06
N ASN A 601 2.34 17.84 -4.04
CA ASN A 601 2.41 16.37 -3.97
C ASN A 601 1.37 15.67 -3.10
N THR A 602 0.50 16.40 -2.39
CA THR A 602 -0.71 15.84 -1.79
C THR A 602 -1.91 15.97 -2.73
N ILE A 603 -2.98 15.20 -2.47
CA ILE A 603 -4.24 15.38 -3.19
C ILE A 603 -4.78 16.79 -2.95
N GLY A 604 -5.11 17.49 -4.04
CA GLY A 604 -5.59 18.86 -3.97
C GLY A 604 -4.52 19.92 -3.71
N GLY A 605 -3.23 19.55 -3.71
CA GLY A 605 -2.13 20.47 -3.43
C GLY A 605 -1.44 21.08 -4.66
N THR A 606 -1.96 20.84 -5.87
CA THR A 606 -1.41 21.42 -7.10
C THR A 606 -2.54 21.85 -8.02
N SER A 607 -2.44 23.04 -8.61
CA SER A 607 -3.47 23.59 -9.50
C SER A 607 -3.21 23.24 -10.96
N VAL A 608 -4.26 23.22 -11.79
CA VAL A 608 -4.18 22.91 -13.23
C VAL A 608 -3.25 23.89 -13.99
N GLY A 609 -3.18 25.16 -13.57
CA GLY A 609 -2.30 26.17 -14.16
C GLY A 609 -0.81 26.02 -13.81
N GLY A 610 -0.47 25.19 -12.82
CA GLY A 610 0.89 25.00 -12.28
C GLY A 610 1.68 23.83 -12.87
N VAL A 611 1.44 23.44 -14.13
CA VAL A 611 2.03 22.24 -14.76
C VAL A 611 3.57 22.20 -14.68
N THR A 612 4.23 23.36 -14.63
CA THR A 612 5.69 23.49 -14.50
C THR A 612 6.25 23.05 -13.14
N GLY A 613 5.40 22.80 -12.13
CA GLY A 613 5.81 22.39 -10.79
C GLY A 613 5.45 20.96 -10.38
N ARG A 614 4.64 20.22 -11.15
CA ARG A 614 4.19 18.88 -10.73
C ARG A 614 5.36 17.91 -10.57
N LEU A 615 5.69 17.57 -9.32
CA LEU A 615 6.83 16.73 -8.94
C LEU A 615 6.74 15.29 -9.48
N ASN A 616 5.53 14.83 -9.75
CA ASN A 616 5.23 13.46 -10.17
C ASN A 616 5.10 13.28 -11.69
N ARG A 617 5.84 14.08 -12.46
CA ARG A 617 5.93 13.96 -13.92
C ARG A 617 6.71 12.70 -14.31
N ALA A 618 6.19 11.96 -15.27
CA ALA A 618 6.92 10.84 -15.88
C ALA A 618 8.24 11.35 -16.50
N SER A 619 9.34 10.69 -16.15
CA SER A 619 10.68 10.99 -16.68
C SER A 619 11.47 9.70 -16.88
N LEU A 620 12.54 9.75 -17.68
CA LEU A 620 13.41 8.59 -17.93
C LEU A 620 14.18 8.15 -16.67
N GLN A 621 14.28 9.01 -15.65
CA GLN A 621 15.13 8.81 -14.47
C GLN A 621 16.53 8.30 -14.90
N SER A 622 17.05 7.22 -14.31
CA SER A 622 18.30 6.57 -14.70
C SER A 622 18.13 5.43 -15.73
N GLY A 623 16.92 5.23 -16.25
CA GLY A 623 16.59 4.13 -17.17
C GLY A 623 16.57 4.57 -18.64
N MET A 624 16.76 3.60 -19.54
CA MET A 624 16.69 3.81 -21.00
C MET A 624 15.28 3.64 -21.58
N SER A 625 14.34 3.13 -20.78
CA SER A 625 12.96 2.88 -21.19
C SER A 625 12.00 3.24 -20.06
N ALA A 626 11.07 4.15 -20.30
CA ALA A 626 9.87 4.24 -19.49
C ALA A 626 8.68 4.65 -20.37
N ALA A 627 7.61 3.87 -20.30
CA ALA A 627 6.41 4.15 -21.07
C ALA A 627 5.82 5.51 -20.65
N GLY A 628 5.49 6.37 -21.61
CA GLY A 628 4.91 7.68 -21.34
C GLY A 628 5.89 8.76 -20.85
N THR A 629 7.21 8.53 -20.94
CA THR A 629 8.22 9.58 -20.73
C THR A 629 8.24 10.62 -21.84
N PRO A 630 9.00 11.72 -21.69
CA PRO A 630 9.20 12.67 -22.78
C PRO A 630 9.62 11.98 -24.08
N ARG A 631 9.25 12.59 -25.22
CA ARG A 631 9.47 12.04 -26.55
C ARG A 631 10.92 11.57 -26.74
N SER A 632 11.08 10.32 -27.15
CA SER A 632 12.37 9.74 -27.52
C SER A 632 12.34 9.20 -28.94
N ILE A 633 13.51 9.19 -29.57
CA ILE A 633 13.74 8.62 -30.90
C ILE A 633 14.77 7.52 -30.74
N GLU A 634 14.46 6.34 -31.25
CA GLU A 634 15.37 5.20 -31.24
C GLU A 634 15.67 4.77 -32.67
N TRP A 635 16.95 4.58 -32.96
CA TRP A 635 17.43 3.98 -34.21
C TRP A 635 17.81 2.53 -33.90
N GLY A 636 17.22 1.60 -34.64
CA GLY A 636 17.44 0.17 -34.44
C GLY A 636 17.95 -0.49 -35.72
N LEU A 637 18.72 -1.56 -35.56
CA LEU A 637 19.12 -2.46 -36.62
C LEU A 637 18.90 -3.90 -36.16
N LYS A 638 17.96 -4.61 -36.78
CA LYS A 638 17.80 -6.05 -36.58
C LYS A 638 18.43 -6.79 -37.75
N ILE A 639 19.26 -7.78 -37.44
CA ILE A 639 19.82 -8.71 -38.43
C ILE A 639 19.38 -10.11 -38.00
N SER A 640 18.71 -10.83 -38.91
CA SER A 640 18.31 -12.22 -38.71
C SER A 640 19.06 -13.07 -39.73
N PHE A 641 19.62 -14.21 -39.28
CA PHE A 641 20.35 -15.18 -40.10
C PHE A 641 19.57 -16.49 -40.22
#